data_AF-A0A7N2MZG2-F1
#
_entry.id   AF-A0A7N2MZG2-F1
#
_cell.length_a   1.000
_cell.length_b   1.000
_cell.length_c   1.000
_cell.angle_alpha   90.00
_cell.angle_beta   90.00
_cell.angle_gamma   90.00
#
_symmetry.space_group_name_H-M   'P 1'
#
loop_
_entity.id
_entity.type
_entity.pdbx_description
1 polymer ?
#
loop_
_entity_poly.entity_id
_entity_poly.type
_entity_poly.pdbx_seq_one_letter_code
_entity_poly.pdbx_strand_id
1 'polypeptide(L)'
;MSKAPPEMDRTTSPISSKAHHHHLKHHHYRNLSPFSFYSPKLSIYILATCVILFILFNIQYSLQTPPSNSPLSTSSWSLMHQWQRVINTTTTTLAFSSTNCTNELISLADKLRHSVTFLPLKDLRYTQTALQGHTWFMSSMHDTHEEYEVQYQQFPSENSHGRLLCLKGRDKHDGSWNSYALAWPETLPFNATLMKGLTFVSYNHYNYDNIWHGLSAMVPFVAWHKKNKCEIPNRWVLYHWGELRLNMGLWLKTLMEATFDGPPYIEGFEGVLGDDEPVCFEKAVVMRHNEGGMSRERRMEVYDLMRCKARMYCNVSLEGRVAEVNDKGVPVIGITMFMRTGPRSFRNQTEVIGIFERECAKVDSCRVMVAYSNNLSFCEQVKLMSMTDILVSPHGAQLTNMFLMDRNSSVMEFFPKGWLKLAGVGQYVYHWIASWSGMRHQGAWRDPNGDKCPYPEDDRRCMSIFKSGKIGHNETYFGEWARNVLAEVKTRKMEEASKKISSTGCALVRTFQQRWRSVNGYKIQNLGDHRVLFVFDNSSDVERIIKNQPWSFDKHLVVLQTFEEFSKLKDLGFDKALFRVQVHDIAESIWETIGEVRRSPKSTDDDGGNFIQERFTVDITLPLCRGRVFKLENGEKSWVCFQYERDGRWKHYEKQCELWIRSKSSLTTDKRQFGSYIRAAPYQTGGRREILVLGYYDQVATTEKVPSEEGSPSVAAVIGKSNTVTEDDKERIKAVINSKGLVMAKTSTE
;
A
#
# COMPACT_ATOMS: atom_id res chain seq x y z
N MET A 1 -9.48 39.27 6.96
CA MET A 1 -9.51 40.50 7.78
C MET A 1 -9.24 40.05 9.22
N SER A 2 -8.22 40.48 9.95
CA SER A 2 -7.21 41.51 9.74
C SER A 2 -6.00 41.18 10.61
N LYS A 3 -4.79 41.29 10.07
CA LYS A 3 -3.56 41.72 10.79
C LYS A 3 -2.56 42.13 9.71
N ALA A 4 -2.32 43.44 9.62
CA ALA A 4 -1.36 44.04 8.71
C ALA A 4 0.07 43.94 9.28
N PRO A 5 1.09 43.72 8.43
CA PRO A 5 2.47 44.11 8.68
C PRO A 5 2.79 45.49 8.04
N PRO A 6 3.88 46.16 8.45
CA PRO A 6 4.07 47.59 8.24
C PRO A 6 4.47 47.95 6.81
N GLU A 7 4.01 49.13 6.38
CA GLU A 7 4.39 49.79 5.12
C GLU A 7 5.87 50.17 5.11
N MET A 8 6.55 49.81 4.02
CA MET A 8 7.77 50.47 3.56
C MET A 8 7.39 51.37 2.39
N ASP A 9 7.36 52.66 2.67
CA ASP A 9 7.05 53.68 1.69
C ASP A 9 8.28 53.99 0.83
N ARG A 10 8.05 54.11 -0.49
CA ARG A 10 9.07 54.34 -1.51
C ARG A 10 8.90 55.77 -2.01
N THR A 11 9.67 56.70 -1.47
CA THR A 11 9.72 58.07 -1.99
C THR A 11 10.92 58.27 -2.93
N THR A 12 10.56 58.83 -4.07
CA THR A 12 11.33 59.34 -5.20
C THR A 12 12.45 60.30 -4.79
N SER A 13 13.63 60.13 -5.41
CA SER A 13 14.71 61.12 -5.51
C SER A 13 14.27 62.37 -6.30
N PRO A 14 14.84 63.57 -6.06
CA PRO A 14 16.04 63.95 -6.85
C PRO A 14 17.09 64.84 -6.15
N ILE A 15 18.33 64.71 -6.63
CA ILE A 15 19.36 65.76 -6.83
C ILE A 15 19.98 66.46 -5.60
N SER A 16 21.23 66.08 -5.26
CA SER A 16 22.44 66.92 -5.48
C SER A 16 23.54 66.76 -4.41
N SER A 17 24.75 66.58 -4.92
CA SER A 17 26.05 67.05 -4.42
C SER A 17 26.68 66.49 -3.11
N LYS A 18 27.78 65.76 -3.37
CA LYS A 18 29.16 65.98 -2.90
C LYS A 18 29.65 65.37 -1.55
N ALA A 19 30.76 64.64 -1.72
CA ALA A 19 31.98 64.56 -0.89
C ALA A 19 31.89 63.75 0.43
N HIS A 20 32.49 62.56 0.47
CA HIS A 20 33.86 62.26 0.98
C HIS A 20 34.00 62.36 2.51
N HIS A 21 34.14 61.23 3.22
CA HIS A 21 35.44 60.69 3.65
C HIS A 21 35.33 59.44 4.56
N HIS A 22 36.37 58.61 4.44
CA HIS A 22 36.73 57.37 5.12
C HIS A 22 36.88 57.42 6.65
N HIS A 23 36.65 56.29 7.34
CA HIS A 23 37.64 55.42 8.03
C HIS A 23 36.93 54.54 9.10
N LEU A 24 36.81 53.22 8.93
CA LEU A 24 37.69 52.09 9.32
C LEU A 24 38.03 51.91 10.83
N LYS A 25 37.81 50.65 11.27
CA LYS A 25 38.54 49.83 12.27
C LYS A 25 38.18 50.05 13.76
N HIS A 26 38.20 49.07 14.67
CA HIS A 26 38.68 47.67 14.67
C HIS A 26 38.10 46.91 15.89
N HIS A 27 38.13 45.58 15.82
CA HIS A 27 37.87 44.63 16.93
C HIS A 27 39.00 44.61 17.99
N HIS A 28 38.66 44.30 19.25
CA HIS A 28 39.58 43.68 20.21
C HIS A 28 38.89 42.62 21.09
N TYR A 29 39.55 41.47 21.17
CA TYR A 29 39.31 40.32 22.06
C TYR A 29 39.92 40.57 23.46
N ARG A 30 39.35 39.99 24.53
CA ARG A 30 40.14 39.65 25.75
C ARG A 30 39.50 38.58 26.65
N ASN A 31 40.40 37.89 27.35
CA ASN A 31 40.34 36.58 28.00
C ASN A 31 39.65 36.51 29.38
N LEU A 32 39.29 35.29 29.79
CA LEU A 32 38.90 34.88 31.14
C LEU A 32 40.08 34.68 32.11
N SER A 33 39.83 34.89 33.40
CA SER A 33 40.41 34.14 34.54
C SER A 33 39.43 34.12 35.74
N PRO A 34 39.59 33.21 36.73
CA PRO A 34 38.48 32.52 37.41
C PRO A 34 38.24 32.96 38.87
N PHE A 35 36.99 32.97 39.33
CA PHE A 35 36.66 33.08 40.77
C PHE A 35 35.41 32.30 41.21
N SER A 36 35.65 31.38 42.15
CA SER A 36 34.84 31.05 43.34
C SER A 36 33.34 30.77 43.18
N PHE A 37 33.00 29.49 42.99
CA PHE A 37 31.68 28.95 43.29
C PHE A 37 31.54 28.75 44.80
N TYR A 38 30.53 29.35 45.44
CA TYR A 38 29.70 28.79 46.53
C TYR A 38 28.95 29.96 47.20
N SER A 39 27.72 30.20 46.72
CA SER A 39 26.75 31.06 47.39
C SER A 39 25.75 30.17 48.14
N PRO A 40 25.41 30.44 49.41
CA PRO A 40 24.41 29.68 50.16
C PRO A 40 23.06 29.60 49.43
N LYS A 41 22.74 30.61 48.61
CA LYS A 41 21.54 30.64 47.78
C LYS A 41 21.59 29.59 46.65
N LEU A 42 22.77 29.36 46.07
CA LEU A 42 22.95 28.34 45.04
C LEU A 42 22.74 26.93 45.61
N SER A 43 23.21 26.68 46.83
CA SER A 43 22.95 25.41 47.52
C SER A 43 21.46 25.17 47.79
N ILE A 44 20.69 26.22 48.11
CA ILE A 44 19.23 26.11 48.28
C ILE A 44 18.55 25.81 46.94
N TYR A 45 18.96 26.47 45.86
CA TYR A 45 18.40 26.19 44.53
C TYR A 45 18.73 24.79 44.04
N ILE A 46 19.96 24.30 44.30
CA ILE A 46 20.38 22.93 44.00
C ILE A 46 19.56 21.93 44.83
N LEU A 47 19.36 22.19 46.12
CA LEU A 47 18.55 21.31 46.97
C LEU A 47 17.09 21.25 46.49
N ALA A 48 16.50 22.40 46.15
CA ALA A 48 15.14 22.47 45.62
C ALA A 48 15.00 21.75 44.28
N THR A 49 15.98 21.90 43.38
CA THR A 49 15.98 21.16 42.10
C THR A 49 16.18 19.66 42.32
N CYS A 50 17.02 19.23 43.26
CA CYS A 50 17.16 17.83 43.62
C CYS A 50 15.87 17.23 44.18
N VAL A 51 15.13 17.97 45.02
CA VAL A 51 13.83 17.52 45.56
C VAL A 51 12.78 17.41 44.44
N ILE A 52 12.72 18.40 43.54
CA ILE A 52 11.80 18.35 42.39
C ILE A 52 12.15 17.19 41.46
N LEU A 53 13.43 16.98 41.16
CA LEU A 53 13.88 15.85 40.35
C LEU A 53 13.61 14.51 41.03
N PHE A 54 13.74 14.42 42.36
CA PHE A 54 13.39 13.22 43.12
C PHE A 54 11.89 12.93 43.06
N ILE A 55 11.03 13.95 43.17
CA ILE A 55 9.58 13.81 43.01
C ILE A 55 9.23 13.36 41.59
N LEU A 56 9.82 13.98 40.57
CA LEU A 56 9.61 13.60 39.16
C LEU A 56 10.12 12.18 38.87
N PHE A 57 11.26 11.79 39.45
CA PHE A 57 11.82 10.44 39.30
C PHE A 57 10.95 9.40 39.99
N ASN A 58 10.35 9.70 41.15
CA ASN A 58 9.40 8.80 41.81
C ASN A 58 8.08 8.69 41.04
N ILE A 59 7.58 9.77 40.43
CA ILE A 59 6.42 9.74 39.53
C ILE A 59 6.74 8.89 38.29
N GLN A 60 7.94 9.03 37.72
CA GLN A 60 8.36 8.23 36.57
C GLN A 60 8.61 6.75 36.93
N TYR A 61 9.15 6.46 38.11
CA TYR A 61 9.42 5.10 38.59
C TYR A 61 8.13 4.36 38.98
N SER A 62 7.14 5.08 39.53
CA SER A 62 5.79 4.53 39.78
C SER A 62 4.97 4.33 38.50
N LEU A 63 5.31 5.02 37.41
CA LEU A 63 4.72 4.82 36.07
C LEU A 63 5.46 3.77 35.21
N GLN A 64 6.63 3.27 35.64
CA GLN A 64 7.46 2.35 34.87
C GLN A 64 7.97 1.17 35.72
N THR A 65 7.06 0.33 36.23
CA THR A 65 7.29 -1.12 36.27
C THR A 65 5.99 -1.90 36.00
N PRO A 66 5.97 -2.82 35.01
CA PRO A 66 4.80 -3.61 34.64
C PRO A 66 4.70 -4.90 35.47
N PRO A 67 3.50 -5.45 35.75
CA PRO A 67 3.38 -6.87 35.94
C PRO A 67 3.43 -7.55 34.56
N SER A 68 4.56 -8.18 34.25
CA SER A 68 4.68 -9.09 33.12
C SER A 68 3.78 -10.32 33.33
N ASN A 69 3.19 -10.75 32.21
CA ASN A 69 2.48 -12.03 31.95
C ASN A 69 0.95 -11.98 32.05
N SER A 70 0.29 -11.53 30.96
CA SER A 70 -0.84 -12.21 30.29
C SER A 70 -1.25 -11.48 29.00
N PRO A 71 -1.75 -12.19 27.96
CA PRO A 71 -1.98 -11.63 26.63
C PRO A 71 -3.32 -10.87 26.57
N LEU A 72 -3.30 -9.56 26.32
CA LEU A 72 -4.52 -8.78 26.13
C LEU A 72 -4.81 -8.58 24.64
N SER A 73 -5.43 -9.62 24.07
CA SER A 73 -6.41 -9.50 23.00
C SER A 73 -7.75 -10.04 23.50
N THR A 74 -8.49 -9.27 24.30
CA THR A 74 -9.90 -9.53 24.67
C THR A 74 -10.49 -8.23 25.24
N SER A 75 -11.17 -7.43 24.40
CA SER A 75 -12.64 -7.30 24.33
C SER A 75 -13.25 -6.37 25.41
N SER A 76 -13.85 -5.25 24.96
CA SER A 76 -14.77 -4.40 25.74
C SER A 76 -15.99 -5.17 26.28
N TRP A 77 -16.11 -6.44 25.89
CA TRP A 77 -17.09 -7.40 26.34
C TRP A 77 -16.83 -7.89 27.77
N SER A 78 -15.62 -7.75 28.35
CA SER A 78 -15.35 -8.21 29.72
C SER A 78 -16.06 -7.39 30.79
N LEU A 79 -16.14 -6.07 30.62
CA LEU A 79 -16.90 -5.15 31.48
C LEU A 79 -18.41 -5.32 31.28
N MET A 80 -18.84 -5.55 30.03
CA MET A 80 -20.23 -5.83 29.67
C MET A 80 -20.73 -7.13 30.34
N HIS A 81 -19.90 -8.19 30.33
CA HIS A 81 -20.20 -9.44 31.03
C HIS A 81 -20.02 -9.35 32.55
N GLN A 82 -19.13 -8.49 33.06
CA GLN A 82 -19.00 -8.28 34.51
C GLN A 82 -20.28 -7.70 35.12
N TRP A 83 -20.93 -6.74 34.44
CA TRP A 83 -22.20 -6.19 34.89
C TRP A 83 -23.40 -7.11 34.63
N GLN A 84 -23.46 -7.81 33.48
CA GLN A 84 -24.49 -8.84 33.26
C GLN A 84 -24.38 -10.00 34.25
N ARG A 85 -23.16 -10.37 34.69
CA ARG A 85 -22.96 -11.38 35.73
C ARG A 85 -23.33 -10.82 37.10
N VAL A 86 -23.03 -9.58 37.43
CA VAL A 86 -23.50 -8.95 38.69
C VAL A 86 -25.04 -8.90 38.74
N ILE A 87 -25.72 -8.61 37.62
CA ILE A 87 -27.19 -8.59 37.49
C ILE A 87 -27.79 -10.00 37.56
N ASN A 88 -27.17 -11.00 36.92
CA ASN A 88 -27.66 -12.39 36.93
C ASN A 88 -27.29 -13.17 38.20
N THR A 89 -26.28 -12.74 38.97
CA THR A 89 -25.87 -13.41 40.23
C THR A 89 -26.53 -12.78 41.46
N THR A 90 -27.03 -11.55 41.39
CA THR A 90 -27.83 -10.94 42.48
C THR A 90 -29.26 -11.48 42.55
N THR A 91 -29.71 -12.23 41.53
CA THR A 91 -31.07 -12.81 41.50
C THR A 91 -31.24 -14.06 42.36
N THR A 92 -30.19 -14.56 43.03
CA THR A 92 -30.30 -15.82 43.82
C THR A 92 -29.91 -15.72 45.30
N THR A 93 -29.43 -14.59 45.83
CA THR A 93 -29.02 -14.53 47.26
C THR A 93 -29.37 -13.26 48.05
N LEU A 94 -30.22 -12.33 47.56
CA LEU A 94 -30.66 -11.17 48.35
C LEU A 94 -32.13 -10.80 48.07
N ALA A 95 -33.05 -11.71 48.37
CA ALA A 95 -34.44 -11.35 48.57
C ALA A 95 -34.56 -10.74 49.98
N PHE A 96 -34.98 -9.47 50.07
CA PHE A 96 -35.45 -8.70 51.26
C PHE A 96 -34.82 -7.31 51.46
N SER A 97 -33.74 -6.92 50.74
CA SER A 97 -33.21 -5.52 50.79
C SER A 97 -32.92 -4.90 49.40
N SER A 98 -33.15 -5.62 48.31
CA SER A 98 -32.72 -5.24 46.96
C SER A 98 -33.71 -4.38 46.18
N THR A 99 -35.00 -4.40 46.53
CA THR A 99 -36.07 -3.76 45.75
C THR A 99 -35.95 -2.23 45.68
N ASN A 100 -35.46 -1.60 46.75
CA ASN A 100 -35.36 -0.14 46.82
C ASN A 100 -34.21 0.40 45.94
N CYS A 101 -33.05 -0.26 45.97
CA CYS A 101 -31.91 0.12 45.13
C CYS A 101 -32.19 -0.10 43.63
N THR A 102 -32.87 -1.19 43.24
CA THR A 102 -33.27 -1.39 41.84
C THR A 102 -34.25 -0.33 41.36
N ASN A 103 -35.22 0.06 42.21
CA ASN A 103 -36.19 1.10 41.87
C ASN A 103 -35.54 2.50 41.75
N GLU A 104 -34.58 2.81 42.62
CA GLU A 104 -33.80 4.05 42.52
C GLU A 104 -32.92 4.10 41.26
N LEU A 105 -32.28 2.98 40.89
CA LEU A 105 -31.48 2.89 39.67
C LEU A 105 -32.34 3.03 38.40
N ILE A 106 -33.52 2.40 38.37
CA ILE A 106 -34.48 2.56 37.27
C ILE A 106 -34.96 4.01 37.20
N SER A 107 -35.28 4.63 38.35
CA SER A 107 -35.68 6.05 38.40
C SER A 107 -34.56 6.98 37.93
N LEU A 108 -33.31 6.71 38.30
CA LEU A 108 -32.16 7.48 37.83
C LEU A 108 -31.93 7.31 36.33
N ALA A 109 -32.03 6.09 35.82
CA ALA A 109 -31.95 5.81 34.39
C ALA A 109 -33.04 6.58 33.63
N ASP A 110 -34.29 6.57 34.09
CA ASP A 110 -35.37 7.33 33.47
C ASP A 110 -35.14 8.85 33.52
N LYS A 111 -34.64 9.39 34.63
CA LYS A 111 -34.25 10.80 34.71
C LYS A 111 -33.15 11.14 33.70
N LEU A 112 -32.16 10.27 33.54
CA LEU A 112 -31.09 10.45 32.55
C LEU A 112 -31.65 10.45 31.12
N ARG A 113 -32.58 9.55 30.80
CA ARG A 113 -33.26 9.50 29.49
C ARG A 113 -34.01 10.80 29.18
N HIS A 114 -34.73 11.35 30.17
CA HIS A 114 -35.42 12.64 30.03
C HIS A 114 -34.48 13.84 29.93
N SER A 115 -33.27 13.75 30.50
CA SER A 115 -32.29 14.84 30.50
C SER A 115 -31.54 15.01 29.17
N VAL A 116 -31.66 14.06 28.23
CA VAL A 116 -30.96 14.13 26.94
C VAL A 116 -31.46 15.33 26.15
N THR A 117 -30.58 16.32 25.99
CA THR A 117 -30.89 17.58 25.31
C THR A 117 -30.43 17.53 23.85
N PHE A 118 -31.36 17.78 22.92
CA PHE A 118 -31.05 17.92 21.50
C PHE A 118 -30.67 19.36 21.17
N LEU A 119 -29.50 19.52 20.54
CA LEU A 119 -28.96 20.77 20.06
C LEU A 119 -29.09 20.84 18.53
N PRO A 120 -29.26 22.02 17.92
CA PRO A 120 -29.36 22.12 16.46
C PRO A 120 -28.04 21.68 15.81
N LEU A 121 -28.12 20.87 14.75
CA LEU A 121 -26.94 20.47 13.96
C LEU A 121 -26.28 21.69 13.32
N LYS A 122 -27.10 22.62 12.83
CA LYS A 122 -26.72 23.89 12.21
C LYS A 122 -26.86 25.03 13.23
N ASP A 123 -25.74 25.59 13.66
CA ASP A 123 -25.76 26.71 14.61
C ASP A 123 -25.77 28.07 13.88
N LEU A 124 -26.95 28.68 13.84
CA LEU A 124 -27.19 29.93 13.13
C LEU A 124 -26.39 31.12 13.69
N ARG A 125 -25.90 31.03 14.93
CA ARG A 125 -25.04 32.08 15.54
C ARG A 125 -23.74 32.27 14.76
N TYR A 126 -23.30 31.24 14.04
CA TYR A 126 -22.02 31.23 13.32
C TYR A 126 -22.19 31.30 11.80
N THR A 127 -23.33 31.80 11.31
CA THR A 127 -23.61 31.92 9.86
C THR A 127 -22.52 32.67 9.10
N GLN A 128 -21.97 33.74 9.67
CA GLN A 128 -20.91 34.54 9.03
C GLN A 128 -19.52 33.89 9.08
N THR A 129 -19.36 32.85 9.88
CA THR A 129 -18.09 32.16 10.16
C THR A 129 -18.23 30.67 9.94
N ALA A 130 -19.16 30.23 9.08
CA ALA A 130 -19.58 28.84 8.96
C ALA A 130 -18.46 27.85 8.57
N LEU A 131 -17.36 28.35 8.00
CA LEU A 131 -16.18 27.59 7.61
C LEU A 131 -15.02 27.68 8.62
N GLN A 132 -15.21 28.34 9.77
CA GLN A 132 -14.16 28.59 10.76
C GLN A 132 -14.29 27.66 11.97
N GLY A 133 -13.28 26.81 12.17
CA GLY A 133 -13.22 25.90 13.31
C GLY A 133 -14.47 25.03 13.45
N HIS A 134 -14.86 24.72 14.69
CA HIS A 134 -15.98 23.84 15.01
C HIS A 134 -17.36 24.49 14.93
N THR A 135 -17.47 25.74 14.49
CA THR A 135 -18.58 26.62 14.89
C THR A 135 -19.93 26.37 14.19
N TRP A 136 -19.97 25.81 12.98
CA TRP A 136 -21.23 25.67 12.23
C TRP A 136 -21.98 24.37 12.45
N PHE A 137 -21.29 23.23 12.33
CA PHE A 137 -21.88 21.90 12.39
C PHE A 137 -21.47 21.21 13.69
N MET A 138 -22.45 20.86 14.53
CA MET A 138 -22.23 20.30 15.87
C MET A 138 -21.32 21.19 16.73
N SER A 139 -21.74 22.46 16.88
CA SER A 139 -20.90 23.54 17.43
C SER A 139 -20.47 23.39 18.89
N SER A 140 -21.17 22.58 19.69
CA SER A 140 -20.87 22.39 21.12
C SER A 140 -19.73 21.42 21.39
N MET A 141 -19.24 20.71 20.35
CA MET A 141 -18.22 19.68 20.47
C MET A 141 -16.94 20.10 19.75
N HIS A 142 -15.80 19.84 20.38
CA HIS A 142 -14.48 20.02 19.79
C HIS A 142 -14.05 18.77 19.02
N ASP A 143 -13.24 18.95 17.97
CA ASP A 143 -12.64 17.81 17.27
C ASP A 143 -11.45 17.27 18.07
N THR A 144 -11.20 15.97 17.90
CA THR A 144 -9.95 15.34 18.33
C THR A 144 -8.85 15.84 17.42
N HIS A 145 -7.83 16.46 18.01
CA HIS A 145 -6.68 17.00 17.30
C HIS A 145 -5.46 16.17 17.64
N GLU A 146 -4.93 15.47 16.65
CA GLU A 146 -3.64 14.82 16.73
C GLU A 146 -2.71 15.49 15.72
N GLU A 147 -1.46 15.73 16.11
CA GLU A 147 -0.49 16.41 15.27
C GLU A 147 -0.33 15.64 13.95
N TYR A 148 -0.38 16.36 12.82
CA TYR A 148 -0.22 15.82 11.46
C TYR A 148 -1.34 14.88 10.97
N GLU A 149 -2.42 14.71 11.73
CA GLU A 149 -3.54 13.81 11.38
C GLU A 149 -4.83 14.58 11.06
N VAL A 150 -5.82 13.81 10.58
CA VAL A 150 -7.17 14.31 10.30
C VAL A 150 -7.89 14.71 11.60
N GLN A 151 -8.68 15.78 11.54
CA GLN A 151 -9.55 16.22 12.63
C GLN A 151 -10.91 15.50 12.53
N TYR A 152 -11.35 14.88 13.62
CA TYR A 152 -12.59 14.10 13.68
C TYR A 152 -13.17 14.07 15.09
N GLN A 153 -14.44 13.71 15.21
CA GLN A 153 -15.06 13.33 16.48
C GLN A 153 -15.37 11.84 16.45
N GLN A 154 -15.26 11.18 17.60
CA GLN A 154 -15.58 9.76 17.73
C GLN A 154 -16.52 9.53 18.91
N PHE A 155 -17.48 8.64 18.71
CA PHE A 155 -18.48 8.27 19.71
C PHE A 155 -18.63 6.74 19.72
N PRO A 156 -18.67 6.10 20.90
CA PRO A 156 -18.26 6.66 22.19
C PRO A 156 -16.74 6.95 22.20
N SER A 157 -16.32 7.92 23.02
CA SER A 157 -14.92 8.23 23.29
C SER A 157 -14.76 8.85 24.68
N GLU A 158 -13.51 9.06 25.12
CA GLU A 158 -13.22 9.79 26.36
C GLU A 158 -13.77 11.23 26.30
N ASN A 159 -13.66 11.89 25.14
CA ASN A 159 -14.20 13.24 24.91
C ASN A 159 -15.73 13.29 24.97
N SER A 160 -16.41 12.20 24.56
CA SER A 160 -17.85 12.08 24.73
C SER A 160 -18.23 11.54 26.12
N HIS A 161 -17.26 11.26 27.00
CA HIS A 161 -17.45 10.55 28.26
C HIS A 161 -18.27 9.27 28.06
N GLY A 162 -17.89 8.41 27.11
CA GLY A 162 -18.58 7.14 26.86
C GLY A 162 -19.99 7.27 26.23
N ARG A 163 -20.48 8.48 25.97
CA ARG A 163 -21.81 8.69 25.36
C ARG A 163 -21.80 8.45 23.86
N LEU A 164 -22.91 7.92 23.36
CA LEU A 164 -23.22 7.70 21.96
C LEU A 164 -23.73 8.98 21.30
N LEU A 165 -23.52 9.10 19.99
CA LEU A 165 -24.13 10.14 19.17
C LEU A 165 -25.55 9.74 18.81
N CYS A 166 -26.50 10.63 19.07
CA CYS A 166 -27.88 10.53 18.63
C CYS A 166 -28.22 11.69 17.69
N LEU A 167 -28.87 11.39 16.56
CA LEU A 167 -29.37 12.37 15.59
C LEU A 167 -30.90 12.34 15.60
N LYS A 168 -31.52 13.49 15.35
CA LYS A 168 -32.96 13.65 15.24
C LYS A 168 -33.28 14.68 14.17
N GLY A 169 -34.39 14.47 13.45
CA GLY A 169 -34.75 15.25 12.27
C GLY A 169 -34.15 14.67 10.99
N ARG A 170 -34.90 14.79 9.89
CA ARG A 170 -34.55 14.24 8.56
C ARG A 170 -34.75 15.25 7.44
N ASP A 171 -34.75 16.54 7.79
CA ASP A 171 -35.05 17.60 6.85
C ASP A 171 -33.96 17.72 5.78
N LYS A 172 -34.38 17.78 4.52
CA LYS A 172 -33.53 17.81 3.32
C LYS A 172 -33.44 19.21 2.69
N HIS A 173 -34.11 20.19 3.28
CA HIS A 173 -34.32 21.54 2.75
C HIS A 173 -33.94 22.64 3.74
N ASP A 174 -34.18 22.45 5.04
CA ASP A 174 -33.77 23.34 6.11
C ASP A 174 -33.04 22.57 7.21
N GLY A 175 -31.70 22.65 7.15
CA GLY A 175 -30.83 21.99 8.12
C GLY A 175 -30.95 22.47 9.57
N SER A 176 -31.72 23.53 9.85
CA SER A 176 -32.02 23.95 11.23
C SER A 176 -33.02 23.04 11.95
N TRP A 177 -33.77 22.23 11.20
CA TRP A 177 -34.71 21.23 11.74
C TRP A 177 -34.04 19.91 12.12
N ASN A 178 -32.74 19.77 11.85
CA ASN A 178 -31.97 18.61 12.25
C ASN A 178 -31.16 18.92 13.50
N SER A 179 -31.07 17.97 14.41
CA SER A 179 -30.48 18.12 15.74
C SER A 179 -29.66 16.90 16.15
N TYR A 180 -28.81 17.07 17.16
CA TYR A 180 -27.99 16.02 17.73
C TYR A 180 -27.99 16.08 19.25
N ALA A 181 -27.75 14.94 19.88
CA ALA A 181 -27.57 14.81 21.32
C ALA A 181 -26.53 13.73 21.64
N LEU A 182 -26.07 13.72 22.90
CA LEU A 182 -25.23 12.66 23.43
C LEU A 182 -25.99 11.93 24.54
N ALA A 183 -26.00 10.60 24.49
CA ALA A 183 -26.68 9.76 25.49
C ALA A 183 -25.83 8.56 25.89
N TRP A 184 -25.96 8.08 27.12
CA TRP A 184 -25.31 6.85 27.55
C TRP A 184 -25.96 5.63 26.90
N PRO A 185 -25.19 4.56 26.57
CA PRO A 185 -25.72 3.36 25.94
C PRO A 185 -26.89 2.72 26.69
N GLU A 186 -26.88 2.80 28.03
CA GLU A 186 -27.89 2.20 28.92
C GLU A 186 -29.12 3.10 29.10
N THR A 187 -29.01 4.39 28.79
CA THR A 187 -30.06 5.40 29.04
C THR A 187 -30.34 6.23 27.79
N LEU A 188 -30.57 5.56 26.66
CA LEU A 188 -30.96 6.21 25.40
C LEU A 188 -32.29 6.95 25.53
N PRO A 189 -32.52 8.03 24.76
CA PRO A 189 -33.80 8.74 24.73
C PRO A 189 -34.98 7.79 24.49
N PHE A 190 -36.17 8.19 24.94
CA PHE A 190 -37.37 7.41 24.63
C PHE A 190 -37.58 7.32 23.12
N ASN A 191 -38.05 6.14 22.68
CA ASN A 191 -38.26 5.80 21.27
C ASN A 191 -37.01 5.90 20.39
N ALA A 192 -35.81 5.92 21.00
CA ALA A 192 -34.57 5.94 20.23
C ALA A 192 -34.31 4.59 19.56
N THR A 193 -33.95 4.64 18.28
CA THR A 193 -33.46 3.47 17.55
C THR A 193 -31.94 3.40 17.65
N LEU A 194 -31.38 2.30 18.18
CA LEU A 194 -29.94 2.07 18.21
C LEU A 194 -29.47 1.34 16.95
N MET A 195 -28.66 2.02 16.14
CA MET A 195 -28.01 1.47 14.96
C MET A 195 -26.66 0.86 15.32
N LYS A 196 -26.54 -0.46 15.09
CA LYS A 196 -25.29 -1.21 15.33
C LYS A 196 -24.24 -0.98 14.24
N GLY A 197 -22.98 -1.16 14.61
CA GLY A 197 -21.82 -1.02 13.73
C GLY A 197 -21.28 0.41 13.65
N LEU A 198 -20.31 0.60 12.76
CA LEU A 198 -19.63 1.88 12.55
C LEU A 198 -20.42 2.76 11.58
N THR A 199 -20.72 3.98 12.00
CA THR A 199 -21.35 5.02 11.18
C THR A 199 -20.36 6.14 10.88
N PHE A 200 -20.21 6.49 9.61
CA PHE A 200 -19.54 7.71 9.20
C PHE A 200 -20.56 8.83 9.03
N VAL A 201 -20.33 9.98 9.68
CA VAL A 201 -21.18 11.17 9.58
C VAL A 201 -20.37 12.29 8.93
N SER A 202 -20.69 12.59 7.68
CA SER A 202 -19.99 13.60 6.90
C SER A 202 -20.79 14.90 6.87
N TYR A 203 -20.15 16.00 7.25
CA TYR A 203 -20.63 17.35 6.93
C TYR A 203 -19.77 17.96 5.83
N ASN A 204 -20.43 18.47 4.78
CA ASN A 204 -19.77 19.18 3.69
C ASN A 204 -20.47 20.51 3.45
N HIS A 205 -19.73 21.61 3.53
CA HIS A 205 -20.27 22.95 3.30
C HIS A 205 -20.65 23.22 1.84
N TYR A 206 -20.11 22.45 0.88
CA TYR A 206 -20.29 22.74 -0.54
C TYR A 206 -21.34 21.88 -1.23
N ASN A 207 -21.08 20.57 -1.39
CA ASN A 207 -22.01 19.52 -1.85
C ASN A 207 -21.23 18.22 -2.14
N TYR A 208 -21.96 17.12 -2.37
CA TYR A 208 -21.39 15.82 -2.73
C TYR A 208 -21.45 15.49 -4.23
N ASP A 209 -22.06 16.35 -5.05
CA ASP A 209 -22.21 16.13 -6.50
C ASP A 209 -20.98 16.58 -7.28
N ASN A 210 -20.36 17.69 -6.86
CA ASN A 210 -19.13 18.16 -7.45
C ASN A 210 -17.98 17.25 -7.02
N ILE A 211 -17.21 16.76 -8.00
CA ILE A 211 -16.15 15.77 -7.78
C ILE A 211 -15.10 16.27 -6.79
N TRP A 212 -14.69 17.55 -6.86
CA TRP A 212 -13.71 18.12 -5.94
C TRP A 212 -14.28 18.25 -4.53
N HIS A 213 -15.46 18.86 -4.39
CA HIS A 213 -16.09 19.06 -3.08
C HIS A 213 -16.39 17.74 -2.37
N GLY A 214 -16.85 16.74 -3.13
CA GLY A 214 -17.11 15.41 -2.63
C GLY A 214 -15.82 14.70 -2.20
N LEU A 215 -14.79 14.73 -3.06
CA LEU A 215 -13.49 14.14 -2.75
C LEU A 215 -12.92 14.73 -1.46
N SER A 216 -12.89 16.06 -1.33
CA SER A 216 -12.31 16.74 -0.17
C SER A 216 -13.01 16.40 1.14
N ALA A 217 -14.32 16.08 1.10
CA ALA A 217 -15.07 15.65 2.27
C ALA A 217 -14.85 14.16 2.61
N MET A 218 -14.53 13.32 1.62
CA MET A 218 -14.34 11.88 1.82
C MET A 218 -12.91 11.47 2.17
N VAL A 219 -11.89 12.19 1.67
CA VAL A 219 -10.46 11.90 1.94
C VAL A 219 -10.14 11.80 3.45
N PRO A 220 -10.66 12.68 4.32
CA PRO A 220 -10.57 12.54 5.78
C PRO A 220 -10.95 11.15 6.29
N PHE A 221 -12.05 10.56 5.81
CA PHE A 221 -12.51 9.23 6.25
C PHE A 221 -11.54 8.13 5.82
N VAL A 222 -10.93 8.26 4.64
CA VAL A 222 -9.92 7.32 4.17
C VAL A 222 -8.65 7.41 5.04
N ALA A 223 -8.27 8.60 5.49
CA ALA A 223 -7.17 8.80 6.44
C ALA A 223 -7.45 8.11 7.79
N TRP A 224 -8.66 8.30 8.33
CA TRP A 224 -9.07 7.65 9.56
C TRP A 224 -9.14 6.13 9.42
N HIS A 225 -9.71 5.62 8.32
CA HIS A 225 -9.76 4.20 7.99
C HIS A 225 -8.37 3.56 7.99
N LYS A 226 -7.42 4.18 7.27
CA LYS A 226 -6.02 3.69 7.21
C LYS A 226 -5.36 3.67 8.58
N LYS A 227 -5.62 4.68 9.42
CA LYS A 227 -5.11 4.75 10.80
C LYS A 227 -5.69 3.65 11.69
N ASN A 228 -6.99 3.40 11.56
CA ASN A 228 -7.75 2.50 12.41
C ASN A 228 -7.85 1.11 11.79
N LYS A 229 -6.70 0.52 11.43
CA LYS A 229 -6.59 -0.88 10.97
C LYS A 229 -7.54 -1.24 9.81
N CYS A 230 -7.81 -0.29 8.93
CA CYS A 230 -8.73 -0.45 7.80
C CYS A 230 -10.17 -0.80 8.21
N GLU A 231 -10.67 -0.23 9.31
CA GLU A 231 -12.08 -0.36 9.70
C GLU A 231 -13.03 0.25 8.66
N ILE A 232 -14.05 -0.50 8.25
CA ILE A 232 -15.01 -0.12 7.20
C ILE A 232 -16.34 0.27 7.85
N PRO A 233 -16.99 1.37 7.42
CA PRO A 233 -18.30 1.76 7.96
C PRO A 233 -19.41 0.82 7.47
N ASN A 234 -20.40 0.58 8.32
CA ASN A 234 -21.65 -0.06 7.95
C ASN A 234 -22.57 0.90 7.19
N ARG A 235 -22.47 2.20 7.46
CA ARG A 235 -23.35 3.22 6.89
C ARG A 235 -22.72 4.62 6.90
N TRP A 236 -23.24 5.49 6.05
CA TRP A 236 -22.85 6.89 5.92
C TRP A 236 -24.07 7.79 6.11
N VAL A 237 -23.94 8.81 6.94
CA VAL A 237 -24.93 9.89 7.07
C VAL A 237 -24.30 11.15 6.49
N LEU A 238 -24.97 11.77 5.51
CA LEU A 238 -24.41 12.92 4.79
C LEU A 238 -25.22 14.18 5.09
N TYR A 239 -24.53 15.25 5.46
CA TYR A 239 -25.11 16.57 5.65
C TYR A 239 -24.45 17.61 4.76
N HIS A 240 -25.26 18.51 4.21
CA HIS A 240 -24.81 19.73 3.54
C HIS A 240 -25.68 20.90 4.02
N TRP A 241 -25.04 21.92 4.62
CA TRP A 241 -25.72 23.02 5.34
C TRP A 241 -26.65 22.55 6.47
N GLY A 242 -26.37 21.37 7.03
CA GLY A 242 -27.20 20.72 8.05
C GLY A 242 -28.38 19.94 7.46
N GLU A 243 -28.63 20.01 6.16
CA GLU A 243 -29.67 19.25 5.46
C GLU A 243 -29.21 17.83 5.16
N LEU A 244 -30.09 16.85 5.39
CA LEU A 244 -29.80 15.45 5.11
C LEU A 244 -29.69 15.22 3.59
N ARG A 245 -28.64 14.49 3.18
CA ARG A 245 -28.39 14.09 1.79
C ARG A 245 -28.43 12.59 1.66
N LEU A 246 -29.17 12.11 0.68
CA LEU A 246 -29.34 10.68 0.42
C LEU A 246 -28.44 10.14 -0.70
N ASN A 247 -27.72 11.03 -1.38
CA ASN A 247 -26.90 10.69 -2.53
C ASN A 247 -25.59 11.46 -2.53
N MET A 248 -24.62 10.90 -3.24
CA MET A 248 -23.38 11.56 -3.67
C MET A 248 -23.19 11.32 -5.17
N GLY A 249 -22.39 12.14 -5.83
CA GLY A 249 -22.13 12.00 -7.26
C GLY A 249 -21.60 10.61 -7.61
N LEU A 250 -22.01 10.06 -8.76
CA LEU A 250 -21.69 8.69 -9.19
C LEU A 250 -20.18 8.41 -9.15
N TRP A 251 -19.37 9.34 -9.64
CA TRP A 251 -17.91 9.22 -9.63
C TRP A 251 -17.35 9.04 -8.21
N LEU A 252 -17.86 9.82 -7.24
CA LEU A 252 -17.44 9.74 -5.84
C LEU A 252 -17.91 8.43 -5.21
N LYS A 253 -19.15 8.02 -5.49
CA LYS A 253 -19.72 6.75 -5.03
C LYS A 253 -18.85 5.57 -5.47
N THR A 254 -18.48 5.52 -6.75
CA THR A 254 -17.62 4.46 -7.29
C THR A 254 -16.21 4.48 -6.69
N LEU A 255 -15.64 5.65 -6.43
CA LEU A 255 -14.35 5.77 -5.74
C LEU A 255 -14.41 5.26 -4.30
N MET A 256 -15.46 5.60 -3.56
CA MET A 256 -15.67 5.10 -2.19
C MET A 256 -15.91 3.60 -2.18
N GLU A 257 -16.68 3.08 -3.13
CA GLU A 257 -16.86 1.65 -3.32
C GLU A 257 -15.54 0.91 -3.53
N ALA A 258 -14.70 1.43 -4.43
CA ALA A 258 -13.37 0.88 -4.66
C ALA A 258 -12.49 0.97 -3.41
N THR A 259 -12.59 2.07 -2.64
CA THR A 259 -11.70 2.33 -1.49
C THR A 259 -12.05 1.47 -0.28
N PHE A 260 -13.35 1.25 -0.02
CA PHE A 260 -13.89 0.57 1.16
C PHE A 260 -14.35 -0.87 0.88
N ASP A 261 -14.02 -1.42 -0.29
CA ASP A 261 -14.33 -2.81 -0.70
C ASP A 261 -15.84 -3.13 -0.71
N GLY A 262 -16.68 -2.16 -1.04
CA GLY A 262 -18.13 -2.33 -1.14
C GLY A 262 -18.90 -1.02 -1.29
N PRO A 263 -20.10 -1.04 -1.91
CA PRO A 263 -20.86 0.18 -2.20
C PRO A 263 -21.24 0.92 -0.90
N PRO A 264 -21.06 2.25 -0.82
CA PRO A 264 -21.42 2.99 0.38
C PRO A 264 -22.94 3.00 0.55
N TYR A 265 -23.40 2.54 1.72
CA TYR A 265 -24.80 2.66 2.13
C TYR A 265 -25.05 4.03 2.74
N ILE A 266 -25.85 4.86 2.06
CA ILE A 266 -26.22 6.19 2.54
C ILE A 266 -27.52 6.09 3.32
N GLU A 267 -27.43 6.33 4.62
CA GLU A 267 -28.52 6.20 5.57
C GLU A 267 -29.49 7.38 5.42
N GLY A 268 -30.73 7.04 5.06
CA GLY A 268 -31.86 7.97 5.00
C GLY A 268 -32.80 7.88 6.20
N PHE A 269 -32.51 6.97 7.14
CA PHE A 269 -33.36 6.62 8.28
C PHE A 269 -34.71 6.03 7.86
N GLU A 270 -34.73 5.26 6.76
CA GLU A 270 -35.92 4.56 6.27
C GLU A 270 -36.31 3.46 7.27
N GLY A 271 -37.53 3.51 7.81
CA GLY A 271 -38.04 2.53 8.79
C GLY A 271 -38.14 3.01 10.24
N VAL A 272 -37.71 4.24 10.53
CA VAL A 272 -37.97 4.89 11.83
C VAL A 272 -39.30 5.67 11.71
N LEU A 273 -40.29 5.35 12.55
CA LEU A 273 -41.72 5.61 12.33
C LEU A 273 -42.11 7.09 12.46
N GLY A 274 -41.38 7.88 13.25
CA GLY A 274 -41.62 9.31 13.43
C GLY A 274 -40.46 10.19 12.97
N ASP A 275 -40.75 11.31 12.30
CA ASP A 275 -39.74 12.32 11.91
C ASP A 275 -38.97 12.89 13.12
N ASP A 276 -39.59 12.80 14.30
CA ASP A 276 -39.08 13.25 15.59
C ASP A 276 -38.37 12.16 16.43
N GLU A 277 -38.30 10.93 15.96
CA GLU A 277 -37.69 9.83 16.72
C GLU A 277 -36.15 9.88 16.63
N PRO A 278 -35.44 9.82 17.77
CA PRO A 278 -33.98 9.79 17.77
C PRO A 278 -33.39 8.51 17.17
N VAL A 279 -32.28 8.66 16.46
CA VAL A 279 -31.45 7.54 16.00
C VAL A 279 -30.07 7.68 16.62
N CYS A 280 -29.69 6.70 17.43
CA CYS A 280 -28.39 6.66 18.10
C CYS A 280 -27.48 5.61 17.46
N PHE A 281 -26.17 5.84 17.47
CA PHE A 281 -25.20 4.93 16.83
C PHE A 281 -24.31 4.27 17.86
N GLU A 282 -24.15 2.94 17.74
CA GLU A 282 -23.21 2.16 18.57
C GLU A 282 -21.78 2.69 18.45
N LYS A 283 -21.36 3.04 17.22
CA LYS A 283 -20.09 3.72 16.96
C LYS A 283 -20.27 4.75 15.85
N ALA A 284 -19.79 5.97 16.05
CA ALA A 284 -19.83 7.02 15.04
C ALA A 284 -18.51 7.78 14.94
N VAL A 285 -18.12 8.12 13.71
CA VAL A 285 -17.02 9.04 13.41
C VAL A 285 -17.58 10.20 12.59
N VAL A 286 -17.42 11.42 13.11
CA VAL A 286 -17.93 12.64 12.48
C VAL A 286 -16.75 13.42 11.89
N MET A 287 -16.90 13.84 10.64
CA MET A 287 -15.95 14.74 9.99
C MET A 287 -16.69 15.93 9.39
N ARG A 288 -16.21 17.12 9.75
CA ARG A 288 -16.73 18.41 9.29
C ARG A 288 -15.66 19.29 8.65
N HIS A 289 -14.45 18.77 8.56
CA HIS A 289 -13.29 19.40 7.96
C HIS A 289 -12.84 18.58 6.75
N ASN A 290 -12.29 19.25 5.75
CA ASN A 290 -11.65 18.61 4.60
C ASN A 290 -10.26 18.08 5.03
N GLU A 291 -9.27 18.08 4.15
CA GLU A 291 -7.91 17.61 4.47
C GLU A 291 -7.10 18.53 5.41
N GLY A 292 -7.75 19.44 6.15
CA GLY A 292 -7.12 20.31 7.15
C GLY A 292 -6.53 19.50 8.31
N GLY A 293 -5.41 19.95 8.87
CA GLY A 293 -4.70 19.27 9.97
C GLY A 293 -3.70 18.19 9.53
N MET A 294 -3.97 17.47 8.43
CA MET A 294 -3.06 16.43 7.94
C MET A 294 -1.70 16.98 7.46
N SER A 295 -0.62 16.23 7.68
CA SER A 295 0.67 16.51 7.04
C SER A 295 0.63 16.23 5.54
N ARG A 296 1.67 16.68 4.82
CA ARG A 296 1.81 16.37 3.40
C ARG A 296 2.00 14.87 3.18
N GLU A 297 2.79 14.24 4.02
CA GLU A 297 3.09 12.81 4.03
C GLU A 297 1.82 12.00 4.22
N ARG A 298 0.98 12.41 5.20
CA ARG A 298 -0.29 11.75 5.47
C ARG A 298 -1.25 11.85 4.30
N ARG A 299 -1.35 13.01 3.66
CA ARG A 299 -2.17 13.17 2.43
C ARG A 299 -1.67 12.27 1.30
N MET A 300 -0.36 12.22 1.06
CA MET A 300 0.23 11.37 0.02
C MET A 300 -0.07 9.89 0.26
N GLU A 301 0.04 9.43 1.50
CA GLU A 301 -0.31 8.06 1.90
C GLU A 301 -1.77 7.68 1.65
N VAL A 302 -2.68 8.65 1.77
CA VAL A 302 -4.12 8.46 1.57
C VAL A 302 -4.46 8.46 0.09
N TYR A 303 -3.94 9.42 -0.68
CA TYR A 303 -4.10 9.42 -2.14
C TYR A 303 -3.49 8.18 -2.80
N ASP A 304 -2.36 7.68 -2.29
CA ASP A 304 -1.77 6.41 -2.73
C ASP A 304 -2.70 5.22 -2.50
N LEU A 305 -3.33 5.15 -1.31
CA LEU A 305 -4.28 4.09 -1.00
C LEU A 305 -5.47 4.15 -1.97
N MET A 306 -6.06 5.33 -2.15
CA MET A 306 -7.19 5.52 -3.07
C MET A 306 -6.83 5.19 -4.51
N ARG A 307 -5.65 5.62 -4.97
CA ARG A 307 -5.12 5.27 -6.30
C ARG A 307 -4.96 3.75 -6.46
N CYS A 308 -4.35 3.09 -5.48
CA CYS A 308 -4.14 1.64 -5.49
C CYS A 308 -5.48 0.87 -5.54
N LYS A 309 -6.41 1.25 -4.66
CA LYS A 309 -7.76 0.68 -4.62
C LYS A 309 -8.54 0.89 -5.91
N ALA A 310 -8.49 2.09 -6.49
CA ALA A 310 -9.13 2.39 -7.77
C ALA A 310 -8.53 1.54 -8.92
N ARG A 311 -7.20 1.36 -8.96
CA ARG A 311 -6.55 0.49 -9.96
C ARG A 311 -6.98 -0.96 -9.82
N MET A 312 -7.01 -1.48 -8.60
CA MET A 312 -7.49 -2.85 -8.34
C MET A 312 -8.94 -3.04 -8.77
N TYR A 313 -9.81 -2.11 -8.38
CA TYR A 313 -11.23 -2.15 -8.74
C TYR A 313 -11.43 -2.16 -10.26
N CYS A 314 -10.60 -1.43 -11.00
CA CYS A 314 -10.67 -1.30 -12.45
C CYS A 314 -9.78 -2.30 -13.21
N ASN A 315 -9.20 -3.30 -12.55
CA ASN A 315 -8.29 -4.28 -13.14
C ASN A 315 -7.13 -3.65 -13.94
N VAL A 316 -6.60 -2.54 -13.43
CA VAL A 316 -5.41 -1.86 -13.97
C VAL A 316 -4.20 -2.38 -13.20
N SER A 317 -3.13 -2.74 -13.92
CA SER A 317 -1.91 -3.27 -13.30
C SER A 317 -1.41 -2.37 -12.16
N LEU A 318 -1.16 -2.99 -10.99
CA LEU A 318 -0.58 -2.33 -9.82
C LEU A 318 0.92 -2.09 -9.96
N GLU A 319 1.56 -2.82 -10.86
CA GLU A 319 2.92 -2.52 -11.28
C GLU A 319 2.84 -1.25 -12.14
N GLY A 320 2.76 -0.10 -11.45
CA GLY A 320 2.86 1.22 -12.07
C GLY A 320 3.98 1.17 -13.08
N ARG A 321 3.65 1.51 -14.33
CA ARG A 321 4.25 0.94 -15.56
C ARG A 321 5.57 0.23 -15.27
N VAL A 322 5.62 -1.10 -15.44
CA VAL A 322 6.87 -1.70 -15.97
C VAL A 322 7.22 -0.79 -17.12
N ALA A 323 8.29 0.01 -16.96
CA ALA A 323 8.53 1.19 -17.79
C ALA A 323 8.30 0.73 -19.22
N GLU A 324 7.21 1.19 -19.84
CA GLU A 324 6.86 0.76 -21.18
C GLU A 324 8.02 1.26 -22.00
N VAL A 325 8.96 0.38 -22.31
CA VAL A 325 10.20 0.73 -22.99
C VAL A 325 9.99 0.44 -24.44
N ASN A 326 10.46 1.31 -25.30
CA ASN A 326 10.53 0.98 -26.73
C ASN A 326 11.53 -0.17 -26.96
N ASP A 327 11.63 -0.62 -28.22
CA ASP A 327 12.59 -1.67 -28.64
C ASP A 327 14.06 -1.37 -28.29
N LYS A 328 14.37 -0.11 -27.93
CA LYS A 328 15.70 0.37 -27.54
C LYS A 328 15.87 0.54 -26.02
N GLY A 329 14.90 0.10 -25.21
CA GLY A 329 14.97 0.21 -23.75
C GLY A 329 14.66 1.61 -23.19
N VAL A 330 14.13 2.53 -24.00
CA VAL A 330 13.84 3.92 -23.60
C VAL A 330 12.42 4.04 -23.04
N PRO A 331 12.23 4.60 -21.83
CA PRO A 331 10.90 4.76 -21.23
C PRO A 331 9.97 5.62 -22.09
N VAL A 332 8.75 5.14 -22.33
CA VAL A 332 7.70 5.86 -23.05
C VAL A 332 7.14 6.98 -22.17
N ILE A 333 7.07 8.19 -22.72
CA ILE A 333 6.46 9.37 -22.10
C ILE A 333 5.05 9.55 -22.67
N GLY A 334 4.03 9.46 -21.82
CA GLY A 334 2.64 9.70 -22.15
C GLY A 334 2.20 11.12 -21.79
N ILE A 335 1.90 11.94 -22.79
CA ILE A 335 1.18 13.19 -22.62
C ILE A 335 -0.31 12.91 -22.78
N THR A 336 -1.12 13.36 -21.83
CA THR A 336 -2.58 13.34 -21.94
C THR A 336 -3.11 14.76 -21.94
N MET A 337 -3.73 15.15 -23.05
CA MET A 337 -4.48 16.37 -23.15
C MET A 337 -5.92 16.10 -22.74
N PHE A 338 -6.25 16.48 -21.51
CA PHE A 338 -7.57 16.24 -20.93
C PHE A 338 -8.47 17.44 -21.17
N MET A 339 -9.22 17.37 -22.25
CA MET A 339 -9.99 18.46 -22.82
C MET A 339 -11.36 18.63 -22.17
N ARG A 340 -11.91 19.84 -22.30
CA ARG A 340 -13.28 20.20 -21.89
C ARG A 340 -14.09 20.65 -23.09
N THR A 341 -15.40 20.44 -23.02
CA THR A 341 -16.40 21.09 -23.88
C THR A 341 -17.04 22.28 -23.16
N GLY A 342 -17.41 23.31 -23.92
CA GLY A 342 -18.08 24.50 -23.39
C GLY A 342 -17.17 25.42 -22.56
N PRO A 343 -17.60 25.87 -21.36
CA PRO A 343 -16.84 26.78 -20.51
C PRO A 343 -15.40 26.32 -20.26
N ARG A 344 -14.44 27.24 -20.45
CA ARG A 344 -12.98 27.01 -20.31
C ARG A 344 -12.37 26.06 -21.33
N SER A 345 -13.08 25.68 -22.38
CA SER A 345 -12.45 24.96 -23.50
C SER A 345 -11.45 25.88 -24.21
N PHE A 346 -10.45 25.30 -24.89
CA PHE A 346 -9.64 26.07 -25.84
C PHE A 346 -10.53 26.60 -26.98
N ARG A 347 -10.20 27.80 -27.48
CA ARG A 347 -10.85 28.42 -28.65
C ARG A 347 -10.49 27.66 -29.93
N ASN A 348 -9.22 27.31 -30.09
CA ASN A 348 -8.71 26.49 -31.19
C ASN A 348 -8.03 25.25 -30.62
N GLN A 349 -8.80 24.18 -30.41
CA GLN A 349 -8.30 22.94 -29.81
C GLN A 349 -7.29 22.23 -30.73
N THR A 350 -7.56 22.20 -32.04
CA THR A 350 -6.71 21.52 -33.02
C THR A 350 -5.30 22.09 -33.04
N GLU A 351 -5.15 23.41 -33.01
CA GLU A 351 -3.82 24.05 -32.94
C GLU A 351 -3.08 23.71 -31.66
N VAL A 352 -3.78 23.77 -30.51
CA VAL A 352 -3.17 23.42 -29.22
C VAL A 352 -2.72 21.96 -29.22
N ILE A 353 -3.53 21.03 -29.73
CA ILE A 353 -3.13 19.62 -29.89
C ILE A 353 -1.89 19.50 -30.77
N GLY A 354 -1.90 20.15 -31.93
CA GLY A 354 -0.78 20.12 -32.87
C GLY A 354 0.54 20.63 -32.27
N ILE A 355 0.50 21.63 -31.38
CA ILE A 355 1.71 22.11 -30.68
C ILE A 355 2.32 21.01 -29.82
N PHE A 356 1.52 20.34 -28.99
CA PHE A 356 2.02 19.27 -28.12
C PHE A 356 2.44 18.03 -28.90
N GLU A 357 1.76 17.69 -29.99
CA GLU A 357 2.17 16.63 -30.92
C GLU A 357 3.53 16.93 -31.57
N ARG A 358 3.72 18.17 -32.06
CA ARG A 358 5.01 18.60 -32.66
C ARG A 358 6.16 18.54 -31.66
N GLU A 359 5.97 18.96 -30.42
CA GLU A 359 7.04 18.89 -29.40
C GLU A 359 7.27 17.45 -28.92
N CYS A 360 6.22 16.64 -28.78
CA CYS A 360 6.33 15.23 -28.41
C CYS A 360 7.08 14.42 -29.49
N ALA A 361 6.82 14.68 -30.78
CA ALA A 361 7.51 14.01 -31.89
C ALA A 361 9.04 14.25 -31.91
N LYS A 362 9.53 15.30 -31.24
CA LYS A 362 10.97 15.57 -31.08
C LYS A 362 11.64 14.73 -29.98
N VAL A 363 10.86 13.98 -29.21
CA VAL A 363 11.34 13.17 -28.08
C VAL A 363 11.14 11.69 -28.39
N ASP A 364 12.21 10.91 -28.32
CA ASP A 364 12.15 9.46 -28.50
C ASP A 364 11.11 8.84 -27.56
N SER A 365 10.20 8.04 -28.14
CA SER A 365 9.18 7.29 -27.38
C SER A 365 8.22 8.20 -26.59
N CYS A 366 7.78 9.30 -27.19
CA CYS A 366 6.70 10.10 -26.64
C CYS A 366 5.38 9.81 -27.36
N ARG A 367 4.28 9.71 -26.60
CA ARG A 367 2.91 9.57 -27.14
C ARG A 367 2.01 10.67 -26.61
N VAL A 368 1.16 11.22 -27.48
CA VAL A 368 0.08 12.15 -27.10
C VAL A 368 -1.26 11.43 -27.17
N MET A 369 -2.08 11.60 -26.14
CA MET A 369 -3.46 11.15 -26.10
C MET A 369 -4.38 12.33 -25.85
N VAL A 370 -5.45 12.46 -26.61
CA VAL A 370 -6.50 13.46 -26.38
C VAL A 370 -7.72 12.76 -25.81
N ALA A 371 -8.23 13.27 -24.70
CA ALA A 371 -9.37 12.67 -24.02
C ALA A 371 -10.32 13.74 -23.47
N TYR A 372 -11.60 13.40 -23.38
CA TYR A 372 -12.65 14.29 -22.88
C TYR A 372 -13.32 13.66 -21.66
N SER A 373 -13.35 14.39 -20.54
CA SER A 373 -13.78 13.83 -19.25
C SER A 373 -15.21 13.29 -19.24
N ASN A 374 -16.10 13.94 -20.00
CA ASN A 374 -17.51 13.57 -20.12
C ASN A 374 -17.74 12.29 -20.94
N ASN A 375 -16.73 11.80 -21.64
CA ASN A 375 -16.81 10.61 -22.48
C ASN A 375 -16.21 9.36 -21.82
N LEU A 376 -15.72 9.47 -20.57
CA LEU A 376 -15.01 8.39 -19.89
C LEU A 376 -15.75 7.95 -18.63
N SER A 377 -16.00 6.66 -18.52
CA SER A 377 -16.36 5.99 -17.27
C SER A 377 -15.25 6.15 -16.22
N PHE A 378 -15.57 5.86 -14.96
CA PHE A 378 -14.61 5.90 -13.86
C PHE A 378 -13.35 5.06 -14.17
N CYS A 379 -13.53 3.81 -14.63
CA CYS A 379 -12.39 2.93 -14.90
C CYS A 379 -11.59 3.31 -16.14
N GLU A 380 -12.22 3.91 -17.16
CA GLU A 380 -11.48 4.48 -18.29
C GLU A 380 -10.63 5.68 -17.84
N GLN A 381 -11.09 6.49 -16.90
CA GLN A 381 -10.28 7.55 -16.30
C GLN A 381 -9.10 6.98 -15.50
N VAL A 382 -9.33 5.94 -14.68
CA VAL A 382 -8.25 5.26 -13.93
C VAL A 382 -7.20 4.70 -14.89
N LYS A 383 -7.63 4.03 -15.95
CA LYS A 383 -6.73 3.49 -16.98
C LYS A 383 -5.96 4.60 -17.69
N LEU A 384 -6.64 5.64 -18.15
CA LEU A 384 -6.01 6.79 -18.80
C LEU A 384 -4.94 7.43 -17.90
N MET A 385 -5.28 7.76 -16.65
CA MET A 385 -4.37 8.42 -15.71
C MET A 385 -3.17 7.54 -15.34
N SER A 386 -3.34 6.20 -15.28
CA SER A 386 -2.20 5.28 -15.11
C SER A 386 -1.19 5.31 -16.27
N MET A 387 -1.64 5.78 -17.44
CA MET A 387 -0.85 5.92 -18.67
C MET A 387 -0.41 7.37 -18.94
N THR A 388 -0.64 8.29 -18.00
CA THR A 388 -0.29 9.71 -18.12
C THR A 388 0.93 10.06 -17.27
N ASP A 389 1.97 10.59 -17.92
CA ASP A 389 3.15 11.19 -17.26
C ASP A 389 3.06 12.71 -17.21
N ILE A 390 2.46 13.32 -18.24
CA ILE A 390 2.23 14.75 -18.35
C ILE A 390 0.74 14.97 -18.64
N LEU A 391 0.01 15.54 -17.69
CA LEU A 391 -1.38 15.93 -17.85
C LEU A 391 -1.46 17.40 -18.25
N VAL A 392 -2.09 17.67 -19.39
CA VAL A 392 -2.30 19.01 -19.93
C VAL A 392 -3.81 19.26 -19.94
N SER A 393 -4.30 20.24 -19.18
CA SER A 393 -5.75 20.45 -19.09
C SER A 393 -6.14 21.89 -18.74
N PRO A 394 -7.25 22.40 -19.31
CA PRO A 394 -7.92 23.57 -18.76
C PRO A 394 -8.37 23.36 -17.31
N HIS A 395 -8.24 24.37 -16.45
CA HIS A 395 -8.69 24.28 -15.07
C HIS A 395 -10.19 23.95 -14.98
N GLY A 396 -10.53 22.92 -14.21
CA GLY A 396 -11.90 22.61 -13.85
C GLY A 396 -12.05 21.27 -13.14
N ALA A 397 -13.27 20.99 -12.67
CA ALA A 397 -13.59 19.83 -11.83
C ALA A 397 -13.09 18.49 -12.39
N GLN A 398 -12.92 18.35 -13.70
CA GLN A 398 -12.38 17.14 -14.30
C GLN A 398 -10.94 16.85 -13.88
N LEU A 399 -10.12 17.88 -13.60
CA LEU A 399 -8.75 17.71 -13.12
C LEU A 399 -8.66 17.02 -11.76
N THR A 400 -9.77 16.88 -11.03
CA THR A 400 -9.80 16.19 -9.74
C THR A 400 -9.29 14.75 -9.83
N ASN A 401 -9.46 14.09 -10.96
CA ASN A 401 -9.01 12.71 -11.15
C ASN A 401 -7.47 12.55 -11.30
N MET A 402 -6.71 13.66 -11.35
CA MET A 402 -5.25 13.63 -11.55
C MET A 402 -4.51 12.80 -10.50
N PHE A 403 -5.03 12.68 -9.26
CA PHE A 403 -4.35 11.90 -8.24
C PHE A 403 -4.23 10.41 -8.62
N LEU A 404 -4.99 9.93 -9.61
CA LEU A 404 -4.90 8.57 -10.14
C LEU A 404 -3.62 8.31 -10.97
N MET A 405 -2.95 9.39 -11.39
CA MET A 405 -1.63 9.32 -12.04
C MET A 405 -0.56 8.87 -11.05
N ASP A 406 0.55 8.36 -11.57
CA ASP A 406 1.68 7.98 -10.74
C ASP A 406 2.31 9.19 -10.01
N ARG A 407 2.98 8.92 -8.90
CA ARG A 407 3.84 9.91 -8.24
C ARG A 407 4.88 10.42 -9.25
N ASN A 408 5.37 11.63 -9.02
CA ASN A 408 6.28 12.36 -9.89
C ASN A 408 5.73 12.74 -11.28
N SER A 409 4.50 12.37 -11.65
CA SER A 409 3.89 12.89 -12.87
C SER A 409 3.73 14.41 -12.82
N SER A 410 3.62 15.02 -14.00
CA SER A 410 3.60 16.47 -14.21
C SER A 410 2.21 16.94 -14.64
N VAL A 411 1.76 18.10 -14.15
CA VAL A 411 0.48 18.72 -14.51
C VAL A 411 0.71 20.12 -15.05
N MET A 412 0.17 20.41 -16.23
CA MET A 412 0.17 21.72 -16.90
C MET A 412 -1.26 22.25 -16.97
N GLU A 413 -1.51 23.40 -16.34
CA GLU A 413 -2.85 23.92 -16.12
C GLU A 413 -3.11 25.23 -16.90
N PHE A 414 -4.30 25.36 -17.50
CA PHE A 414 -4.66 26.50 -18.35
C PHE A 414 -5.91 27.22 -17.83
N PHE A 415 -5.86 28.55 -17.78
CA PHE A 415 -6.95 29.39 -17.28
C PHE A 415 -7.41 30.40 -18.34
N PRO A 416 -8.72 30.67 -18.47
CA PRO A 416 -9.21 31.84 -19.22
C PRO A 416 -8.78 33.17 -18.57
N LYS A 417 -8.95 34.25 -19.33
CA LYS A 417 -8.68 35.62 -18.87
C LYS A 417 -9.54 35.96 -17.65
N GLY A 418 -8.95 36.73 -16.73
CA GLY A 418 -9.68 37.44 -15.68
C GLY A 418 -10.06 36.58 -14.47
N TRP A 419 -9.76 35.27 -14.50
CA TRP A 419 -10.09 34.40 -13.36
C TRP A 419 -9.26 34.71 -12.11
N LEU A 420 -7.99 35.09 -12.26
CA LEU A 420 -7.02 35.28 -11.17
C LEU A 420 -7.53 36.19 -10.02
N LYS A 421 -8.10 37.35 -10.37
CA LYS A 421 -8.47 38.40 -9.40
C LYS A 421 -9.66 37.98 -8.52
N LEU A 422 -10.55 37.14 -9.03
CA LEU A 422 -11.84 36.85 -8.40
C LEU A 422 -11.92 35.43 -7.82
N ALA A 423 -11.04 34.51 -8.22
CA ALA A 423 -11.13 33.08 -7.86
C ALA A 423 -10.91 32.78 -6.38
N GLY A 424 -10.35 33.73 -5.63
CA GLY A 424 -9.84 33.48 -4.29
C GLY A 424 -8.84 32.34 -4.29
N VAL A 425 -8.85 31.55 -3.21
CA VAL A 425 -7.92 30.41 -3.04
C VAL A 425 -8.26 29.20 -3.94
N GLY A 426 -9.49 29.14 -4.48
CA GLY A 426 -9.96 28.00 -5.29
C GLY A 426 -9.16 27.77 -6.57
N GLN A 427 -8.42 28.78 -7.05
CA GLN A 427 -7.52 28.64 -8.20
C GLN A 427 -6.33 27.72 -7.95
N TYR A 428 -5.96 27.46 -6.70
CA TYR A 428 -4.80 26.64 -6.32
C TYR A 428 -5.19 25.20 -5.99
N VAL A 429 -6.46 24.83 -6.11
CA VAL A 429 -6.97 23.49 -5.77
C VAL A 429 -6.15 22.38 -6.44
N TYR A 430 -5.88 22.49 -7.73
CA TYR A 430 -5.15 21.46 -8.47
C TYR A 430 -3.63 21.51 -8.24
N HIS A 431 -3.09 22.66 -7.83
CA HIS A 431 -1.74 22.74 -7.29
C HIS A 431 -1.61 21.94 -5.99
N TRP A 432 -2.61 22.04 -5.12
CA TRP A 432 -2.67 21.27 -3.88
C TRP A 432 -2.84 19.78 -4.14
N ILE A 433 -3.78 19.36 -4.99
CA ILE A 433 -3.94 17.93 -5.33
C ILE A 433 -2.65 17.35 -5.89
N ALA A 434 -1.98 18.07 -6.80
CA ALA A 434 -0.69 17.62 -7.34
C ALA A 434 0.34 17.42 -6.21
N SER A 435 0.52 18.43 -5.35
CA SER A 435 1.46 18.34 -4.22
C SER A 435 1.10 17.22 -3.24
N TRP A 436 -0.18 17.11 -2.88
CA TRP A 436 -0.71 16.15 -1.92
C TRP A 436 -0.74 14.72 -2.46
N SER A 437 -0.68 14.53 -3.77
CA SER A 437 -0.64 13.21 -4.43
C SER A 437 0.78 12.80 -4.86
N GLY A 438 1.80 13.59 -4.49
CA GLY A 438 3.20 13.32 -4.84
C GLY A 438 3.56 13.66 -6.30
N MET A 439 2.80 14.52 -6.96
CA MET A 439 3.03 14.99 -8.33
C MET A 439 3.61 16.40 -8.36
N ARG A 440 3.94 16.88 -9.56
CA ARG A 440 4.49 18.22 -9.81
C ARG A 440 3.52 19.06 -10.62
N HIS A 441 3.18 20.23 -10.09
CA HIS A 441 2.45 21.24 -10.84
C HIS A 441 3.45 22.12 -11.61
N GLN A 442 3.46 22.04 -12.94
CA GLN A 442 4.46 22.66 -13.84
C GLN A 442 4.19 24.14 -14.14
N GLY A 443 3.41 24.79 -13.28
CA GLY A 443 2.92 26.15 -13.48
C GLY A 443 1.55 26.20 -14.15
N ALA A 444 1.05 27.43 -14.30
CA ALA A 444 -0.25 27.71 -14.87
C ALA A 444 -0.12 28.78 -15.96
N TRP A 445 -0.70 28.52 -17.13
CA TRP A 445 -0.87 29.54 -18.16
C TRP A 445 -2.20 30.27 -17.96
N ARG A 446 -2.18 31.59 -18.10
CA ARG A 446 -3.37 32.44 -17.96
C ARG A 446 -3.52 33.28 -19.20
N ASP A 447 -4.69 33.18 -19.83
CA ASP A 447 -4.95 33.89 -21.06
C ASP A 447 -4.93 35.42 -20.85
N PRO A 448 -4.05 36.18 -21.52
CA PRO A 448 -4.13 37.64 -21.51
C PRO A 448 -5.33 38.15 -22.33
N ASN A 449 -5.87 37.33 -23.24
CA ASN A 449 -6.80 37.72 -24.30
C ASN A 449 -8.13 36.95 -24.20
N GLY A 450 -9.06 37.43 -23.39
CA GLY A 450 -10.39 36.84 -23.20
C GLY A 450 -11.53 37.83 -23.40
N ASP A 451 -12.74 37.35 -23.13
CA ASP A 451 -13.97 38.14 -23.25
C ASP A 451 -13.92 39.35 -22.31
N LYS A 452 -14.39 40.51 -22.78
CA LYS A 452 -14.41 41.74 -21.98
C LYS A 452 -15.59 41.72 -21.02
N CYS A 453 -15.35 42.14 -19.78
CA CYS A 453 -16.42 42.41 -18.83
C CYS A 453 -16.93 43.85 -19.00
N PRO A 454 -18.25 44.10 -18.91
CA PRO A 454 -18.79 45.46 -18.93
C PRO A 454 -18.53 46.26 -17.63
N TYR A 455 -18.01 45.60 -16.59
CA TYR A 455 -17.64 46.21 -15.31
C TYR A 455 -16.10 46.23 -15.14
N PRO A 456 -15.56 46.97 -14.15
CA PRO A 456 -14.15 46.86 -13.77
C PRO A 456 -13.71 45.41 -13.57
N GLU A 457 -12.48 45.04 -13.97
CA GLU A 457 -12.04 43.63 -13.99
C GLU A 457 -12.02 42.95 -12.61
N ASP A 458 -11.98 43.72 -11.52
CA ASP A 458 -12.04 43.27 -10.13
C ASP A 458 -13.46 43.21 -9.57
N ASP A 459 -14.47 43.56 -10.36
CA ASP A 459 -15.88 43.43 -9.98
C ASP A 459 -16.32 41.96 -9.98
N ARG A 460 -16.95 41.51 -8.89
CA ARG A 460 -17.43 40.13 -8.75
C ARG A 460 -18.40 39.70 -9.84
N ARG A 461 -19.13 40.64 -10.46
CA ARG A 461 -20.03 40.36 -11.60
C ARG A 461 -19.28 39.85 -12.82
N CYS A 462 -18.00 40.20 -12.96
CA CYS A 462 -17.15 39.70 -14.04
C CYS A 462 -16.75 38.23 -13.86
N MET A 463 -16.88 37.65 -12.66
CA MET A 463 -16.47 36.28 -12.38
C MET A 463 -17.13 35.28 -13.32
N SER A 464 -18.44 35.39 -13.54
CA SER A 464 -19.16 34.42 -14.39
C SER A 464 -18.67 34.47 -15.84
N ILE A 465 -18.39 35.67 -16.35
CA ILE A 465 -17.86 35.90 -17.71
C ILE A 465 -16.47 35.28 -17.83
N PHE A 466 -15.56 35.65 -16.94
CA PHE A 466 -14.18 35.16 -16.95
C PHE A 466 -14.08 33.65 -16.73
N LYS A 467 -14.84 33.12 -15.76
CA LYS A 467 -14.88 31.68 -15.47
C LYS A 467 -15.48 30.86 -16.61
N SER A 468 -16.35 31.47 -17.43
CA SER A 468 -16.98 30.79 -18.57
C SER A 468 -16.26 31.02 -19.90
N GLY A 469 -15.34 31.98 -19.94
CA GLY A 469 -14.56 32.32 -21.13
C GLY A 469 -13.80 31.13 -21.70
N LYS A 470 -13.63 31.13 -23.03
CA LYS A 470 -12.78 30.17 -23.73
C LYS A 470 -11.32 30.61 -23.68
N ILE A 471 -10.44 29.63 -23.75
CA ILE A 471 -8.99 29.80 -23.61
C ILE A 471 -8.34 29.96 -24.98
N GLY A 472 -7.64 31.06 -25.21
CA GLY A 472 -6.72 31.25 -26.33
C GLY A 472 -5.46 30.38 -26.22
N HIS A 473 -4.54 30.57 -27.16
CA HIS A 473 -3.23 29.91 -27.11
C HIS A 473 -2.14 30.86 -27.58
N ASN A 474 -0.91 30.58 -27.18
CA ASN A 474 0.28 31.22 -27.70
C ASN A 474 1.23 30.10 -28.13
N GLU A 475 1.39 29.93 -29.44
CA GLU A 475 2.14 28.81 -30.00
C GLU A 475 3.57 28.73 -29.48
N THR A 476 4.31 29.84 -29.53
CA THR A 476 5.71 29.90 -29.07
C THR A 476 5.81 29.52 -27.59
N TYR A 477 4.98 30.12 -26.74
CA TYR A 477 5.01 29.85 -25.31
C TYR A 477 4.63 28.40 -25.00
N PHE A 478 3.59 27.87 -25.65
CA PHE A 478 3.11 26.51 -25.39
C PHE A 478 4.16 25.49 -25.84
N GLY A 479 4.79 25.72 -26.99
CA GLY A 479 5.88 24.88 -27.49
C GLY A 479 7.10 24.90 -26.58
N GLU A 480 7.54 26.08 -26.13
CA GLU A 480 8.65 26.20 -25.16
C GLU A 480 8.34 25.53 -23.82
N TRP A 481 7.13 25.76 -23.28
CA TRP A 481 6.72 25.17 -22.02
C TRP A 481 6.63 23.64 -22.11
N ALA A 482 6.01 23.11 -23.17
CA ALA A 482 5.92 21.67 -23.41
C ALA A 482 7.31 21.03 -23.52
N ARG A 483 8.23 21.65 -24.28
CA ARG A 483 9.61 21.17 -24.45
C ARG A 483 10.37 21.09 -23.13
N ASN A 484 10.26 22.12 -22.30
CA ASN A 484 10.93 22.16 -21.00
C ASN A 484 10.40 21.06 -20.06
N VAL A 485 9.07 20.89 -19.98
CA VAL A 485 8.45 19.84 -19.15
C VAL A 485 8.80 18.44 -19.67
N LEU A 486 8.80 18.25 -21.00
CA LEU A 486 9.19 16.99 -21.63
C LEU A 486 10.65 16.62 -21.32
N ALA A 487 11.57 17.58 -21.44
CA ALA A 487 12.96 17.37 -21.09
C ALA A 487 13.15 16.98 -19.62
N GLU A 488 12.46 17.65 -18.70
CA GLU A 488 12.48 17.31 -17.27
C GLU A 488 11.94 15.90 -17.01
N VAL A 489 10.81 15.53 -17.62
CA VAL A 489 10.20 14.21 -17.45
C VAL A 489 11.08 13.11 -18.04
N LYS A 490 11.70 13.34 -19.21
CA LYS A 490 12.64 12.41 -19.84
C LYS A 490 13.80 12.11 -18.90
N THR A 491 14.48 13.14 -18.40
CA THR A 491 15.62 12.99 -17.50
C THR A 491 15.24 12.18 -16.26
N ARG A 492 14.12 12.53 -15.60
CA ARG A 492 13.67 11.82 -14.40
C ARG A 492 13.35 10.34 -14.67
N LYS A 493 12.66 10.03 -15.76
CA LYS A 493 12.35 8.65 -16.12
C LYS A 493 13.61 7.83 -16.41
N MET A 494 14.61 8.42 -17.06
CA MET A 494 15.90 7.78 -17.28
C MET A 494 16.64 7.51 -15.95
N GLU A 495 16.61 8.45 -15.01
CA GLU A 495 17.18 8.26 -13.67
C GLU A 495 16.44 7.18 -12.87
N GLU A 496 15.11 7.16 -12.90
CA GLU A 496 14.27 6.17 -12.23
C GLU A 496 14.50 4.76 -12.80
N ALA A 497 14.58 4.63 -14.13
CA ALA A 497 14.93 3.37 -14.80
C ALA A 497 16.33 2.90 -14.36
N SER A 498 17.31 3.80 -14.32
CA SER A 498 18.68 3.50 -13.87
C SER A 498 18.73 3.05 -12.40
N LYS A 499 17.98 3.73 -11.51
CA LYS A 499 17.86 3.37 -10.09
C LYS A 499 17.18 2.01 -9.90
N LYS A 500 16.12 1.70 -10.66
CA LYS A 500 15.40 0.42 -10.60
C LYS A 500 16.30 -0.75 -11.05
N ILE A 501 17.13 -0.53 -12.07
CA ILE A 501 18.14 -1.51 -12.52
C ILE A 501 19.18 -1.75 -11.43
N SER A 502 19.70 -0.70 -10.80
CA SER A 502 20.69 -0.79 -9.73
C SER A 502 20.15 -1.44 -8.45
N SER A 503 18.92 -1.11 -8.05
CA SER A 503 18.28 -1.67 -6.84
C SER A 503 17.92 -3.14 -6.98
N THR A 504 17.43 -3.56 -8.15
CA THR A 504 17.12 -4.98 -8.44
C THR A 504 18.40 -5.82 -8.42
N GLY A 505 19.48 -5.34 -9.05
CA GLY A 505 20.79 -5.98 -8.99
C GLY A 505 21.28 -6.15 -7.55
N CYS A 506 21.24 -5.09 -6.73
CA CYS A 506 21.67 -5.16 -5.34
C CYS A 506 20.83 -6.13 -4.48
N ALA A 507 19.51 -6.19 -4.68
CA ALA A 507 18.63 -7.11 -3.96
C ALA A 507 18.90 -8.58 -4.34
N LEU A 508 19.16 -8.83 -5.61
CA LEU A 508 19.48 -10.14 -6.16
C LEU A 508 20.86 -10.64 -5.67
N VAL A 509 21.87 -9.76 -5.65
CA VAL A 509 23.18 -10.01 -5.00
C VAL A 509 22.97 -10.44 -3.56
N ARG A 510 22.29 -9.61 -2.74
CA ARG A 510 22.11 -9.89 -1.31
C ARG A 510 21.42 -11.22 -1.05
N THR A 511 20.40 -11.54 -1.83
CA THR A 511 19.61 -12.78 -1.66
C THR A 511 20.44 -14.02 -1.99
N PHE A 512 21.10 -14.03 -3.15
CA PHE A 512 21.86 -15.20 -3.59
C PHE A 512 23.22 -15.33 -2.93
N GLN A 513 23.82 -14.24 -2.47
CA GLN A 513 25.04 -14.28 -1.67
C GLN A 513 24.79 -15.05 -0.36
N GLN A 514 23.64 -14.84 0.29
CA GLN A 514 23.25 -15.59 1.49
C GLN A 514 22.90 -17.05 1.20
N ARG A 515 22.24 -17.34 0.07
CA ARG A 515 21.74 -18.67 -0.25
C ARG A 515 22.78 -19.59 -0.88
N TRP A 516 23.51 -19.11 -1.88
CA TRP A 516 24.47 -19.91 -2.63
C TRP A 516 25.80 -20.10 -1.89
N ARG A 517 26.15 -19.18 -0.98
CA ARG A 517 27.35 -19.24 -0.14
C ARG A 517 28.61 -19.56 -0.96
N SER A 518 28.78 -18.89 -2.09
CA SER A 518 29.97 -19.05 -2.95
C SER A 518 31.25 -18.75 -2.16
N VAL A 519 32.30 -19.54 -2.36
CA VAL A 519 33.54 -19.43 -1.58
C VAL A 519 34.30 -18.14 -1.95
N ASN A 520 34.42 -17.85 -3.25
CA ASN A 520 35.13 -16.68 -3.77
C ASN A 520 34.18 -15.58 -4.26
N GLY A 521 32.88 -15.69 -3.95
CA GLY A 521 31.87 -14.83 -4.53
C GLY A 521 31.64 -15.12 -6.02
N TYR A 522 31.06 -14.16 -6.73
CA TYR A 522 30.78 -14.25 -8.16
C TYR A 522 30.53 -12.85 -8.73
N LYS A 523 30.76 -12.67 -10.03
CA LYS A 523 30.42 -11.42 -10.73
C LYS A 523 29.01 -11.54 -11.28
N ILE A 524 28.30 -10.42 -11.31
CA ILE A 524 26.96 -10.33 -11.88
C ILE A 524 26.96 -9.32 -13.01
N GLN A 525 26.36 -9.70 -14.14
CA GLN A 525 26.08 -8.81 -15.24
C GLN A 525 24.58 -8.86 -15.55
N ASN A 526 23.91 -7.71 -15.53
CA ASN A 526 22.51 -7.60 -15.94
C ASN A 526 22.45 -7.53 -17.47
N LEU A 527 21.67 -8.41 -18.08
CA LEU A 527 21.52 -8.48 -19.54
C LEU A 527 20.16 -7.95 -20.04
N GLY A 528 19.35 -7.37 -19.14
CA GLY A 528 17.99 -6.92 -19.45
C GLY A 528 17.00 -8.08 -19.56
N ASP A 529 15.72 -7.78 -19.79
CA ASP A 529 14.69 -8.78 -20.13
C ASP A 529 14.52 -9.89 -19.05
N HIS A 530 14.66 -9.50 -17.79
CA HIS A 530 14.70 -10.39 -16.62
C HIS A 530 15.83 -11.44 -16.63
N ARG A 531 16.89 -11.24 -17.43
CA ARG A 531 18.06 -12.12 -17.51
C ARG A 531 19.26 -11.56 -16.76
N VAL A 532 19.90 -12.42 -15.98
CA VAL A 532 21.10 -12.07 -15.21
C VAL A 532 22.16 -13.13 -15.44
N LEU A 533 23.37 -12.69 -15.78
CA LEU A 533 24.54 -13.54 -15.91
C LEU A 533 25.34 -13.54 -14.62
N PHE A 534 25.62 -14.73 -14.11
CA PHE A 534 26.52 -14.96 -13.00
C PHE A 534 27.80 -15.61 -13.51
N VAL A 535 28.94 -15.03 -13.17
CA VAL A 535 30.26 -15.55 -13.50
C VAL A 535 30.94 -16.00 -12.22
N PHE A 536 31.16 -17.31 -12.10
CA PHE A 536 31.85 -17.92 -10.97
C PHE A 536 33.28 -18.28 -11.36
N ASP A 537 34.20 -18.03 -10.45
CA ASP A 537 35.59 -18.48 -10.61
C ASP A 537 35.78 -19.95 -10.15
N ASN A 538 34.79 -20.52 -9.46
CA ASN A 538 34.80 -21.89 -8.92
C ASN A 538 33.67 -22.73 -9.50
N SER A 539 34.01 -23.79 -10.24
CA SER A 539 33.04 -24.72 -10.84
C SER A 539 32.25 -25.51 -9.80
N SER A 540 32.84 -25.86 -8.65
CA SER A 540 32.15 -26.58 -7.57
C SER A 540 31.00 -25.76 -6.95
N ASP A 541 31.12 -24.43 -6.95
CA ASP A 541 30.04 -23.55 -6.51
C ASP A 541 28.88 -23.60 -7.52
N VAL A 542 29.18 -23.60 -8.82
CA VAL A 542 28.16 -23.74 -9.88
C VAL A 542 27.45 -25.08 -9.80
N GLU A 543 28.19 -26.19 -9.68
CA GLU A 543 27.61 -27.52 -9.55
C GLU A 543 26.69 -27.64 -8.32
N ARG A 544 27.12 -27.09 -7.17
CA ARG A 544 26.30 -27.06 -5.95
C ARG A 544 25.03 -26.24 -6.15
N ILE A 545 25.13 -25.08 -6.78
CA ILE A 545 23.99 -24.19 -7.06
C ILE A 545 23.00 -24.88 -7.99
N ILE A 546 23.47 -25.49 -9.08
CA ILE A 546 22.61 -26.21 -10.03
C ILE A 546 21.96 -27.44 -9.37
N LYS A 547 22.71 -28.20 -8.55
CA LYS A 547 22.21 -29.38 -7.82
C LYS A 547 21.12 -29.05 -6.79
N ASN A 548 21.14 -27.84 -6.25
CA ASN A 548 20.21 -27.38 -5.22
C ASN A 548 19.04 -26.55 -5.78
N GLN A 549 18.79 -26.62 -7.08
CA GLN A 549 17.54 -26.10 -7.68
C GLN A 549 16.30 -26.83 -7.12
N PRO A 550 15.12 -26.17 -7.10
CA PRO A 550 14.81 -24.86 -7.68
C PRO A 550 15.14 -23.66 -6.77
N TRP A 551 15.54 -22.53 -7.36
CA TRP A 551 15.77 -21.27 -6.64
C TRP A 551 14.61 -20.29 -6.81
N SER A 552 14.44 -19.39 -5.84
CA SER A 552 13.39 -18.36 -5.88
C SER A 552 13.94 -16.98 -5.53
N PHE A 553 13.47 -15.94 -6.22
CA PHE A 553 13.73 -14.54 -5.91
C PHE A 553 12.41 -13.77 -5.94
N ASP A 554 12.14 -12.98 -4.90
CA ASP A 554 10.88 -12.23 -4.72
C ASP A 554 9.60 -13.01 -5.10
N LYS A 555 9.50 -14.26 -4.61
CA LYS A 555 8.38 -15.21 -4.85
C LYS A 555 8.25 -15.75 -6.28
N HIS A 556 9.16 -15.43 -7.19
CA HIS A 556 9.21 -15.98 -8.54
C HIS A 556 10.27 -17.09 -8.64
N LEU A 557 10.04 -18.09 -9.50
CA LEU A 557 11.02 -19.11 -9.83
C LEU A 557 12.19 -18.48 -10.58
N VAL A 558 13.41 -18.89 -10.23
CA VAL A 558 14.63 -18.53 -10.93
C VAL A 558 15.12 -19.74 -11.70
N VAL A 559 15.00 -19.68 -13.03
CA VAL A 559 15.42 -20.73 -13.95
C VAL A 559 16.89 -20.54 -14.26
N LEU A 560 17.73 -21.52 -13.94
CA LEU A 560 19.18 -21.47 -14.16
C LEU A 560 19.58 -22.31 -15.37
N GLN A 561 20.39 -21.74 -16.26
CA GLN A 561 20.96 -22.41 -17.43
C GLN A 561 22.48 -22.19 -17.48
N THR A 562 23.25 -23.27 -17.60
CA THR A 562 24.69 -23.21 -17.88
C THR A 562 24.92 -23.10 -19.39
N PHE A 563 25.90 -22.31 -19.82
CA PHE A 563 26.25 -22.17 -21.24
C PHE A 563 27.75 -21.90 -21.42
N GLU A 564 28.28 -22.25 -22.61
CA GLU A 564 29.67 -22.00 -22.99
C GLU A 564 29.82 -20.66 -23.73
N GLU A 565 31.03 -20.09 -23.68
CA GLU A 565 31.38 -18.71 -24.10
C GLU A 565 30.99 -18.34 -25.55
N PHE A 566 30.73 -19.33 -26.42
CA PHE A 566 30.36 -19.13 -27.83
C PHE A 566 28.86 -19.33 -28.14
N SER A 567 28.02 -19.54 -27.13
CA SER A 567 26.57 -19.72 -27.33
C SER A 567 25.87 -18.37 -27.50
N LYS A 568 25.01 -18.22 -28.51
CA LYS A 568 24.18 -17.01 -28.64
C LYS A 568 23.17 -16.96 -27.50
N LEU A 569 23.18 -15.86 -26.74
CA LEU A 569 22.28 -15.64 -25.59
C LEU A 569 20.77 -15.74 -25.94
N LYS A 570 20.42 -15.53 -27.22
CA LYS A 570 19.04 -15.62 -27.72
C LYS A 570 18.54 -17.07 -27.85
N ASP A 571 19.46 -18.02 -27.99
CA ASP A 571 19.14 -19.44 -28.27
C ASP A 571 19.00 -20.26 -26.98
N LEU A 572 19.22 -19.64 -25.81
CA LEU A 572 19.04 -20.27 -24.50
C LEU A 572 17.54 -20.35 -24.13
N GLY A 573 17.04 -21.59 -24.05
CA GLY A 573 15.70 -21.89 -23.54
C GLY A 573 15.61 -21.80 -22.02
N PHE A 574 14.56 -21.15 -21.51
CA PHE A 574 14.23 -21.06 -20.07
C PHE A 574 12.86 -21.69 -19.79
N ASP A 575 12.53 -22.74 -20.54
CA ASP A 575 11.26 -23.48 -20.55
C ASP A 575 11.28 -24.68 -19.60
N LYS A 576 12.43 -25.03 -19.01
CA LYS A 576 12.58 -26.20 -18.13
C LYS A 576 13.30 -25.84 -16.84
N ALA A 577 12.88 -26.45 -15.74
CA ALA A 577 13.53 -26.32 -14.44
C ALA A 577 13.64 -27.66 -13.72
N LEU A 578 14.69 -27.82 -12.91
CA LEU A 578 14.90 -29.03 -12.12
C LEU A 578 14.12 -28.93 -10.80
N PHE A 579 13.21 -29.87 -10.58
CA PHE A 579 12.45 -30.01 -9.34
C PHE A 579 12.84 -31.28 -8.62
N ARG A 580 12.80 -31.23 -7.29
CA ARG A 580 12.87 -32.40 -6.45
C ARG A 580 11.44 -32.82 -6.10
N VAL A 581 11.11 -34.08 -6.39
CA VAL A 581 9.75 -34.62 -6.33
C VAL A 581 9.75 -35.89 -5.48
N GLN A 582 8.83 -35.95 -4.53
CA GLN A 582 8.49 -37.14 -3.78
C GLN A 582 7.40 -37.90 -4.55
N VAL A 583 7.67 -39.17 -4.84
CA VAL A 583 6.77 -40.11 -5.48
C VAL A 583 6.21 -41.03 -4.41
N HIS A 584 4.90 -40.94 -4.17
CA HIS A 584 4.19 -41.68 -3.13
C HIS A 584 3.48 -42.90 -3.72
N ASP A 585 3.21 -43.90 -2.87
CA ASP A 585 2.39 -45.09 -3.16
C ASP A 585 3.00 -46.09 -4.17
N ILE A 586 4.31 -46.38 -4.06
CA ILE A 586 5.00 -47.45 -4.84
C ILE A 586 5.54 -48.52 -3.89
N ALA A 587 5.30 -49.80 -4.19
CA ALA A 587 6.02 -50.91 -3.56
C ALA A 587 7.43 -51.03 -4.15
N GLU A 588 8.44 -51.13 -3.30
CA GLU A 588 9.87 -51.11 -3.65
C GLU A 588 10.25 -52.10 -4.79
N SER A 589 9.55 -53.24 -4.86
CA SER A 589 9.74 -54.28 -5.88
C SER A 589 9.33 -53.89 -7.32
N ILE A 590 8.58 -52.80 -7.50
CA ILE A 590 8.05 -52.38 -8.83
C ILE A 590 9.09 -51.53 -9.60
N TRP A 591 10.10 -50.97 -8.94
CA TRP A 591 11.02 -50.01 -9.55
C TRP A 591 12.17 -50.65 -10.35
N GLU A 592 12.65 -51.84 -10.01
CA GLU A 592 13.73 -52.50 -10.78
C GLU A 592 13.33 -52.83 -12.23
N THR A 593 12.03 -52.86 -12.53
CA THR A 593 11.47 -53.13 -13.86
C THR A 593 11.30 -51.85 -14.71
N ILE A 594 11.35 -50.65 -14.10
CA ILE A 594 11.18 -49.37 -14.80
C ILE A 594 12.56 -48.88 -15.26
N GLY A 595 12.93 -49.31 -16.46
CA GLY A 595 14.26 -49.19 -17.05
C GLY A 595 14.95 -47.82 -17.02
N GLU A 596 16.28 -47.90 -16.98
CA GLU A 596 17.28 -46.89 -17.36
C GLU A 596 17.14 -45.49 -16.71
N VAL A 597 16.80 -45.42 -15.43
CA VAL A 597 17.05 -44.23 -14.61
C VAL A 597 18.41 -44.39 -13.94
N ARG A 598 19.37 -43.55 -14.31
CA ARG A 598 20.74 -43.54 -13.74
C ARG A 598 20.69 -43.37 -12.22
N ARG A 599 20.94 -44.45 -11.47
CA ARG A 599 21.33 -44.37 -10.05
C ARG A 599 22.54 -43.44 -9.92
N SER A 600 22.42 -42.38 -9.12
CA SER A 600 23.61 -41.76 -8.53
C SER A 600 24.16 -42.75 -7.49
N PRO A 601 25.42 -43.21 -7.60
CA PRO A 601 25.94 -44.19 -6.66
C PRO A 601 26.21 -43.52 -5.31
N LYS A 602 25.58 -44.09 -4.27
CA LYS A 602 25.76 -43.86 -2.81
C LYS A 602 24.91 -42.74 -2.17
N SER A 603 23.74 -43.14 -1.69
CA SER A 603 23.32 -42.89 -0.30
C SER A 603 22.54 -44.11 0.17
N THR A 604 23.27 -45.07 0.75
CA THR A 604 22.69 -45.97 1.75
C THR A 604 22.26 -45.10 2.94
N ASP A 605 21.17 -45.49 3.59
CA ASP A 605 20.59 -44.87 4.80
C ASP A 605 19.59 -43.74 4.56
N ASP A 606 18.39 -44.05 4.03
CA ASP A 606 17.16 -43.38 4.48
C ASP A 606 15.89 -44.15 4.06
N ASP A 607 15.65 -45.31 4.68
CA ASP A 607 14.45 -46.15 4.45
C ASP A 607 13.25 -45.65 5.28
N GLY A 608 12.99 -44.34 5.19
CA GLY A 608 12.27 -43.56 6.19
C GLY A 608 11.08 -42.76 5.65
N GLY A 609 10.14 -43.38 4.92
CA GLY A 609 8.84 -42.80 4.57
C GLY A 609 8.13 -43.52 3.43
N ASN A 610 6.80 -43.47 3.34
CA ASN A 610 5.97 -44.10 2.28
C ASN A 610 6.18 -43.46 0.86
N PHE A 611 7.36 -42.92 0.55
CA PHE A 611 7.66 -42.22 -0.69
C PHE A 611 9.15 -42.27 -1.05
N ILE A 612 9.44 -42.18 -2.35
CA ILE A 612 10.79 -42.08 -2.90
C ILE A 612 11.02 -40.66 -3.39
N GLN A 613 12.20 -40.10 -3.17
CA GLN A 613 12.55 -38.74 -3.57
C GLN A 613 13.52 -38.74 -4.75
N GLU A 614 13.13 -38.14 -5.87
CA GLU A 614 13.96 -38.08 -7.09
C GLU A 614 13.91 -36.67 -7.74
N ARG A 615 14.90 -36.35 -8.58
CA ARG A 615 14.95 -35.07 -9.31
C ARG A 615 14.46 -35.22 -10.75
N PHE A 616 13.49 -34.39 -11.14
CA PHE A 616 12.93 -34.37 -12.49
C PHE A 616 13.11 -33.00 -13.14
N THR A 617 13.50 -33.01 -14.42
CA THR A 617 13.41 -31.82 -15.28
C THR A 617 11.97 -31.64 -15.71
N VAL A 618 11.35 -30.55 -15.29
CA VAL A 618 9.94 -30.24 -15.57
C VAL A 618 9.87 -29.09 -16.56
N ASP A 619 9.04 -29.27 -17.59
CA ASP A 619 8.64 -28.18 -18.49
C ASP A 619 7.71 -27.23 -17.73
N ILE A 620 8.18 -26.01 -17.50
CA ILE A 620 7.46 -24.98 -16.74
C ILE A 620 6.46 -24.20 -17.59
N THR A 621 6.40 -24.46 -18.90
CA THR A 621 5.32 -23.95 -19.76
C THR A 621 4.02 -24.76 -19.60
N LEU A 622 4.09 -25.88 -18.87
CA LEU A 622 2.98 -26.79 -18.63
C LEU A 622 2.63 -26.85 -17.12
N PRO A 623 1.36 -27.12 -16.77
CA PRO A 623 0.95 -27.36 -15.39
C PRO A 623 1.73 -28.51 -14.72
N LEU A 624 2.09 -28.35 -13.44
CA LEU A 624 2.75 -29.40 -12.67
C LEU A 624 1.90 -30.70 -12.65
N CYS A 625 2.57 -31.82 -12.91
CA CYS A 625 1.96 -33.13 -12.98
C CYS A 625 1.60 -33.63 -11.57
N ARG A 626 0.36 -34.09 -11.37
CA ARG A 626 -0.11 -34.58 -10.05
C ARG A 626 0.25 -36.03 -9.76
N GLY A 627 0.60 -36.78 -10.81
CA GLY A 627 0.74 -38.22 -10.76
C GLY A 627 0.62 -38.85 -12.14
N ARG A 628 0.90 -40.15 -12.23
CA ARG A 628 0.84 -40.91 -13.49
C ARG A 628 0.29 -42.31 -13.25
N VAL A 629 -0.48 -42.83 -14.20
CA VAL A 629 -0.87 -44.25 -14.23
C VAL A 629 0.29 -45.06 -14.79
N PHE A 630 0.72 -46.09 -14.09
CA PHE A 630 1.62 -47.12 -14.60
C PHE A 630 0.89 -48.46 -14.70
N LYS A 631 1.36 -49.32 -15.60
CA LYS A 631 0.82 -50.65 -15.81
C LYS A 631 1.82 -51.67 -15.27
N LEU A 632 1.37 -52.48 -14.32
CA LEU A 632 2.11 -53.58 -13.71
C LEU A 632 2.27 -54.74 -14.71
N GLU A 633 3.23 -55.63 -14.47
CA GLU A 633 3.48 -56.81 -15.34
C GLU A 633 2.26 -57.74 -15.45
N ASN A 634 1.45 -57.83 -14.39
CA ASN A 634 0.18 -58.58 -14.36
C ASN A 634 -0.95 -57.89 -15.17
N GLY A 635 -0.68 -56.72 -15.76
CA GLY A 635 -1.63 -55.93 -16.55
C GLY A 635 -2.47 -54.93 -15.74
N GLU A 636 -2.36 -54.93 -14.42
CA GLU A 636 -3.09 -54.05 -13.50
C GLU A 636 -2.55 -52.61 -13.59
N LYS A 637 -3.44 -51.61 -13.44
CA LYS A 637 -3.08 -50.19 -13.49
C LYS A 637 -3.04 -49.63 -12.09
N SER A 638 -1.92 -49.00 -11.72
CA SER A 638 -1.78 -48.30 -10.45
C SER A 638 -1.43 -46.83 -10.68
N TRP A 639 -1.88 -45.95 -9.80
CA TRP A 639 -1.68 -44.50 -9.86
C TRP A 639 -0.61 -44.10 -8.86
N VAL A 640 0.44 -43.41 -9.32
CA VAL A 640 1.43 -42.79 -8.45
C VAL A 640 1.17 -41.31 -8.28
N CYS A 641 1.29 -40.82 -7.05
CA CYS A 641 1.11 -39.41 -6.71
C CYS A 641 2.47 -38.69 -6.64
N PHE A 642 2.52 -37.46 -7.15
CA PHE A 642 3.71 -36.60 -7.11
C PHE A 642 3.52 -35.44 -6.14
N GLN A 643 4.49 -35.23 -5.27
CA GLN A 643 4.58 -34.06 -4.39
C GLN A 643 5.91 -33.34 -4.60
N TYR A 644 5.89 -32.02 -4.75
CA TYR A 644 7.09 -31.23 -5.07
C TYR A 644 7.70 -30.61 -3.81
N GLU A 645 9.02 -30.71 -3.64
CA GLU A 645 9.74 -30.13 -2.51
C GLU A 645 10.02 -28.64 -2.66
N ARG A 646 10.13 -27.95 -1.52
CA ARG A 646 10.27 -26.48 -1.44
C ARG A 646 11.67 -26.05 -1.02
N ASP A 647 12.18 -25.03 -1.70
CA ASP A 647 13.17 -24.10 -1.13
C ASP A 647 12.49 -22.77 -0.71
N GLY A 648 11.76 -22.84 0.40
CA GLY A 648 11.53 -21.70 1.29
C GLY A 648 10.51 -20.61 0.92
N ARG A 649 9.85 -20.56 -0.25
CA ARG A 649 8.73 -19.61 -0.46
C ARG A 649 7.83 -19.79 -1.71
N TRP A 650 7.62 -21.01 -2.19
CA TRP A 650 6.57 -21.24 -3.20
C TRP A 650 5.17 -21.07 -2.60
N LYS A 651 4.53 -19.93 -2.89
CA LYS A 651 3.08 -19.75 -2.75
C LYS A 651 2.50 -19.73 -4.16
N HIS A 652 2.02 -20.88 -4.62
CA HIS A 652 0.97 -20.85 -5.64
C HIS A 652 -0.20 -20.10 -4.99
N TYR A 653 -0.45 -18.85 -5.38
CA TYR A 653 -1.64 -18.15 -4.93
C TYR A 653 -2.79 -18.85 -5.63
N GLU A 654 -3.67 -19.52 -4.87
CA GLU A 654 -4.95 -20.03 -5.41
C GLU A 654 -5.67 -18.91 -6.19
N LYS A 655 -5.52 -17.66 -5.73
CA LYS A 655 -6.02 -16.42 -6.32
C LYS A 655 -5.41 -16.02 -7.69
N GLN A 656 -4.33 -16.66 -8.14
CA GLN A 656 -3.65 -16.38 -9.42
C GLN A 656 -3.86 -17.49 -10.46
N CYS A 657 -4.47 -18.62 -10.09
CA CYS A 657 -4.83 -19.68 -11.05
C CYS A 657 -5.93 -19.17 -11.98
N GLU A 658 -5.72 -19.21 -13.29
CA GLU A 658 -6.66 -18.66 -14.28
C GLU A 658 -8.05 -19.32 -14.19
N LEU A 659 -8.11 -20.63 -13.90
CA LEU A 659 -9.36 -21.36 -13.64
C LEU A 659 -10.05 -20.87 -12.36
N TRP A 660 -9.30 -20.57 -11.29
CA TRP A 660 -9.85 -20.00 -10.06
C TRP A 660 -10.39 -18.58 -10.28
N ILE A 661 -9.65 -17.74 -11.03
CA ILE A 661 -10.04 -16.38 -11.39
C ILE A 661 -11.33 -16.39 -12.23
N ARG A 662 -11.39 -17.21 -13.29
CA ARG A 662 -12.59 -17.35 -14.14
C ARG A 662 -13.80 -17.87 -13.37
N SER A 663 -13.59 -18.71 -12.35
CA SER A 663 -14.66 -19.24 -11.52
C SER A 663 -15.20 -18.27 -10.45
N LYS A 664 -14.64 -17.06 -10.30
CA LYS A 664 -15.01 -16.12 -9.23
C LYS A 664 -14.95 -16.75 -7.83
N SER A 665 -13.96 -17.61 -7.56
CA SER A 665 -13.79 -18.31 -6.29
C SER A 665 -14.89 -19.34 -5.93
N SER A 666 -15.60 -19.89 -6.92
CA SER A 666 -16.68 -20.86 -6.70
C SER A 666 -16.28 -22.34 -6.83
N LEU A 667 -15.01 -22.65 -7.15
CA LEU A 667 -14.55 -24.04 -7.34
C LEU A 667 -14.45 -24.82 -6.01
N THR A 668 -15.12 -25.96 -5.98
CA THR A 668 -14.97 -26.99 -4.95
C THR A 668 -13.55 -27.59 -4.98
N THR A 669 -13.05 -28.06 -3.84
CA THR A 669 -11.64 -28.48 -3.66
C THR A 669 -11.18 -29.55 -4.64
N ASP A 670 -12.08 -30.45 -5.04
CA ASP A 670 -11.88 -31.52 -6.03
C ASP A 670 -11.72 -31.01 -7.47
N LYS A 671 -12.30 -29.85 -7.80
CA LYS A 671 -12.22 -29.23 -9.12
C LYS A 671 -11.06 -28.24 -9.27
N ARG A 672 -10.27 -28.04 -8.21
CA ARG A 672 -9.12 -27.12 -8.24
C ARG A 672 -7.97 -27.72 -9.05
N GLN A 673 -7.27 -26.88 -9.80
CA GLN A 673 -6.12 -27.33 -10.57
C GLN A 673 -4.91 -27.69 -9.66
N PHE A 674 -4.79 -27.02 -8.51
CA PHE A 674 -3.71 -27.19 -7.55
C PHE A 674 -4.26 -27.03 -6.12
N GLY A 675 -3.65 -27.74 -5.16
CA GLY A 675 -4.00 -27.66 -3.73
C GLY A 675 -2.81 -27.96 -2.83
N SER A 676 -3.02 -27.98 -1.51
CA SER A 676 -1.95 -28.29 -0.54
C SER A 676 -1.35 -29.69 -0.72
N TYR A 677 -2.10 -30.62 -1.31
CA TYR A 677 -1.73 -32.02 -1.54
C TYR A 677 -0.60 -32.24 -2.55
N ILE A 678 -0.27 -31.25 -3.40
CA ILE A 678 0.86 -31.36 -4.35
C ILE A 678 2.21 -30.98 -3.72
N ARG A 679 2.22 -30.64 -2.43
CA ARG A 679 3.40 -30.11 -1.71
C ARG A 679 3.94 -31.15 -0.74
N ALA A 680 5.24 -31.40 -0.81
CA ALA A 680 5.93 -32.23 0.17
C ALA A 680 6.03 -31.52 1.54
N ALA A 681 5.89 -32.29 2.62
CA ALA A 681 6.07 -31.79 4.00
C ALA A 681 7.58 -31.71 4.37
N PRO A 682 8.00 -30.80 5.27
CA PRO A 682 9.40 -30.74 5.73
C PRO A 682 9.76 -32.00 6.54
N TYR A 683 10.81 -32.72 6.13
CA TYR A 683 11.30 -33.90 6.85
C TYR A 683 12.09 -33.48 8.11
N GLN A 684 11.76 -34.07 9.26
CA GLN A 684 12.52 -33.93 10.51
C GLN A 684 13.09 -35.30 10.89
N THR A 685 14.42 -35.43 10.89
CA THR A 685 15.14 -36.62 11.36
C THR A 685 15.05 -36.72 12.88
N GLY A 686 13.92 -37.23 13.38
CA GLY A 686 13.69 -37.53 14.80
C GLY A 686 13.60 -39.03 15.03
N GLY A 687 14.63 -39.62 15.64
CA GLY A 687 14.74 -41.05 15.88
C GLY A 687 13.53 -41.68 16.58
N ARG A 688 13.10 -42.85 16.10
CA ARG A 688 12.03 -43.61 16.74
C ARG A 688 12.45 -44.13 18.11
N ARG A 689 11.53 -44.06 19.07
CA ARG A 689 11.51 -44.94 20.24
C ARG A 689 10.91 -46.26 19.80
N GLU A 690 11.76 -47.23 19.45
CA GLU A 690 11.32 -48.63 19.34
C GLU A 690 11.55 -49.32 20.69
N ILE A 691 10.53 -50.04 21.17
CA ILE A 691 10.67 -50.97 22.28
C ILE A 691 11.05 -52.31 21.65
N LEU A 692 12.33 -52.66 21.77
CA LEU A 692 12.84 -53.97 21.38
C LEU A 692 12.43 -54.98 22.45
N VAL A 693 11.61 -55.97 22.10
CA VAL A 693 11.38 -57.16 22.93
C VAL A 693 12.21 -58.29 22.34
N LEU A 694 13.31 -58.64 23.02
CA LEU A 694 14.21 -59.71 22.62
C LEU A 694 13.63 -61.09 22.98
N GLY A 695 13.92 -62.09 22.15
CA GLY A 695 13.60 -63.49 22.43
C GLY A 695 14.44 -64.04 23.59
N TYR A 696 13.87 -64.96 24.38
CA TYR A 696 14.43 -65.48 25.64
C TYR A 696 15.88 -66.03 25.53
N TYR A 697 16.31 -66.47 24.35
CA TYR A 697 17.64 -67.05 24.13
C TYR A 697 18.71 -66.05 23.65
N ASP A 698 18.34 -64.82 23.29
CA ASP A 698 19.28 -63.80 22.81
C ASP A 698 19.96 -63.00 23.94
N GLN A 699 19.65 -63.29 25.22
CA GLN A 699 20.26 -62.60 26.36
C GLN A 699 21.54 -63.28 26.90
N VAL A 700 21.88 -64.49 26.44
CA VAL A 700 22.95 -65.31 27.06
C VAL A 700 24.22 -65.41 26.22
N ALA A 701 24.20 -65.02 24.95
CA ALA A 701 25.37 -65.10 24.08
C ALA A 701 25.83 -63.71 23.64
N THR A 702 26.98 -63.28 24.19
CA THR A 702 27.99 -62.33 23.66
C THR A 702 28.46 -61.29 24.68
N THR A 703 29.12 -61.78 25.74
CA THR A 703 30.21 -61.05 26.40
C THR A 703 31.51 -61.77 26.02
N GLU A 704 32.31 -61.20 25.12
CA GLU A 704 33.78 -61.29 25.11
C GLU A 704 34.39 -60.52 23.92
N LYS A 705 35.70 -60.23 24.02
CA LYS A 705 36.38 -59.01 23.59
C LYS A 705 37.62 -59.37 22.72
N VAL A 706 38.12 -58.37 21.97
CA VAL A 706 39.50 -58.17 21.41
C VAL A 706 39.90 -58.81 20.02
N PRO A 707 41.00 -58.40 19.31
CA PRO A 707 40.97 -57.70 18.00
C PRO A 707 41.97 -58.23 16.90
N SER A 708 42.11 -57.47 15.80
CA SER A 708 43.23 -57.33 14.82
C SER A 708 43.79 -58.55 14.05
N GLU A 709 43.80 -58.49 12.70
CA GLU A 709 45.01 -58.43 11.82
C GLU A 709 44.72 -58.67 10.32
N GLU A 710 45.71 -58.30 9.50
CA GLU A 710 45.80 -58.21 8.03
C GLU A 710 45.61 -59.52 7.24
N GLY A 711 45.32 -59.41 5.93
CA GLY A 711 45.58 -60.48 4.96
C GLY A 711 44.71 -60.44 3.68
N SER A 712 45.32 -60.13 2.55
CA SER A 712 44.90 -60.52 1.17
C SER A 712 45.73 -61.77 0.76
N PRO A 713 45.44 -62.61 -0.27
CA PRO A 713 44.99 -62.24 -1.64
C PRO A 713 44.16 -63.28 -2.49
N SER A 714 43.78 -62.85 -3.71
CA SER A 714 43.47 -63.61 -4.97
C SER A 714 42.17 -64.45 -5.04
N VAL A 715 41.37 -64.51 -6.13
CA VAL A 715 41.56 -64.89 -7.55
C VAL A 715 40.32 -64.37 -8.36
N ALA A 716 40.43 -63.47 -9.35
CA ALA A 716 40.68 -63.60 -10.80
C ALA A 716 39.44 -63.64 -11.73
N ALA A 717 39.38 -62.66 -12.64
CA ALA A 717 39.00 -62.83 -14.05
C ALA A 717 39.62 -61.68 -14.89
N VAL A 718 40.44 -62.04 -15.88
CA VAL A 718 41.04 -61.20 -16.95
C VAL A 718 40.60 -61.86 -18.27
N ILE A 719 40.10 -61.16 -19.29
CA ILE A 719 40.78 -60.70 -20.54
C ILE A 719 39.65 -60.10 -21.43
N GLY A 720 39.78 -58.99 -22.18
CA GLY A 720 41.01 -58.43 -22.73
C GLY A 720 40.97 -56.97 -23.25
N LYS A 721 42.18 -56.59 -23.68
CA LYS A 721 42.82 -55.32 -24.13
C LYS A 721 41.97 -54.41 -25.05
N SER A 722 41.90 -53.10 -24.80
CA SER A 722 42.89 -52.00 -24.93
C SER A 722 43.03 -51.47 -26.37
N ASN A 723 42.87 -50.15 -26.52
CA ASN A 723 43.87 -49.33 -27.20
C ASN A 723 43.91 -47.92 -26.63
N THR A 724 45.10 -47.37 -26.74
CA THR A 724 45.71 -46.22 -26.06
C THR A 724 45.22 -44.87 -26.56
N VAL A 725 45.13 -43.95 -25.59
CA VAL A 725 45.02 -42.49 -25.71
C VAL A 725 46.26 -41.94 -26.43
N THR A 726 46.09 -41.05 -27.40
CA THR A 726 47.20 -40.37 -28.09
C THR A 726 47.60 -39.10 -27.33
N GLU A 727 48.85 -38.63 -27.48
CA GLU A 727 49.33 -37.39 -26.85
C GLU A 727 48.56 -36.12 -27.29
N ASP A 728 47.71 -36.21 -28.33
CA ASP A 728 46.78 -35.16 -28.76
C ASP A 728 45.58 -34.99 -27.79
N ASP A 729 45.22 -36.06 -27.06
CA ASP A 729 44.16 -36.03 -26.04
C ASP A 729 44.62 -35.38 -24.72
N LYS A 730 45.93 -35.34 -24.45
CA LYS A 730 46.48 -34.65 -23.27
C LYS A 730 46.48 -33.12 -23.42
N GLU A 731 46.55 -32.60 -24.64
CA GLU A 731 46.40 -31.15 -24.92
C GLU A 731 44.92 -30.73 -24.91
N ARG A 732 43.99 -31.59 -25.34
CA ARG A 732 42.54 -31.34 -25.19
C ARG A 732 42.07 -31.33 -23.73
N ILE A 733 42.67 -32.13 -22.85
CA ILE A 733 42.36 -32.14 -21.41
C ILE A 733 42.92 -30.90 -20.69
N LYS A 734 44.00 -30.28 -21.19
CA LYS A 734 44.47 -28.99 -20.67
C LYS A 734 43.59 -27.80 -21.08
N ALA A 735 42.82 -27.90 -22.16
CA ALA A 735 41.87 -26.87 -22.59
C ALA A 735 40.53 -26.89 -21.82
N VAL A 736 40.19 -27.99 -21.13
CA VAL A 736 38.95 -28.14 -20.36
C VAL A 736 39.06 -27.57 -18.93
N ILE A 737 40.27 -27.27 -18.45
CA ILE A 737 40.50 -26.80 -17.06
C ILE A 737 40.39 -25.26 -16.91
N ASN A 738 40.09 -24.50 -17.97
CA ASN A 738 39.96 -23.04 -17.90
C ASN A 738 38.56 -22.47 -18.22
N SER A 739 37.49 -23.27 -18.23
CA SER A 739 36.13 -22.73 -18.40
C SER A 739 35.61 -22.15 -17.08
N LYS A 740 35.59 -20.82 -17.00
CA LYS A 740 34.84 -20.09 -15.95
C LYS A 740 33.37 -20.47 -16.07
N GLY A 741 32.79 -20.99 -14.99
CA GLY A 741 31.39 -21.40 -14.97
C GLY A 741 30.46 -20.19 -15.12
N LEU A 742 29.74 -20.14 -16.23
CA LEU A 742 28.73 -19.11 -16.53
C LEU A 742 27.33 -19.68 -16.31
N VAL A 743 26.54 -19.02 -15.45
CA VAL A 743 25.15 -19.40 -15.19
C VAL A 743 24.25 -18.21 -15.55
N MET A 744 23.30 -18.43 -16.45
CA MET A 744 22.24 -17.48 -16.78
C MET A 744 20.98 -17.78 -15.98
N ALA A 745 20.38 -16.75 -15.42
CA ALA A 745 19.12 -16.85 -14.68
C ALA A 745 18.02 -16.03 -15.36
N LYS A 746 16.81 -16.56 -15.47
CA LYS A 746 15.60 -15.82 -15.86
C LYS A 746 14.50 -16.01 -14.82
N THR A 747 13.79 -14.95 -14.46
CA THR A 747 12.53 -15.07 -13.69
C THR A 747 11.40 -15.39 -14.65
N SER A 748 10.73 -16.53 -14.50
CA SER A 748 9.49 -16.82 -15.24
C SER A 748 8.32 -16.11 -14.55
N THR A 749 7.59 -15.30 -15.30
CA THR A 749 6.21 -14.94 -14.96
C THR A 749 5.34 -16.13 -15.33
N GLU A 750 4.78 -16.80 -14.34
CA GLU A 750 3.68 -17.77 -14.54
C GLU A 750 2.40 -17.03 -14.93
#